data_AF-A0A932R4A3-F1
#
_entry.id   AF-A0A932R4A3-F1
#
_cell.length_a   1.000
_cell.length_b   1.000
_cell.length_c   1.000
_cell.angle_alpha   90.00
_cell.angle_beta   90.00
_cell.angle_gamma   90.00
#
_symmetry.space_group_name_H-M   'P 1'
#
loop_
_entity.id
_entity.type
_entity.pdbx_description
1 polymer ?
#
loop_
_entity_poly.entity_id
_entity_poly.type
_entity_poly.pdbx_seq_one_letter_code
_entity_poly.pdbx_strand_id
1 'polypeptide(L)'
;MNRSPIKQYIFWILIVFLLGWFLGMTFYALSTHISRHLSDSTGNQGDRTDSVLGTTLHYRKPLEVPTLSVLDFKKVKSTIKAKSFLVKDLDNGSNILLRDSGDKLPIASVTKLITAMVAIDNMHSDDIVQMSKRAVDTLGHQGNLAIGEKFKLIDLVNCLLLESSNDAAEALAEHVGRDKFLLLMNSKAQEIGMANTKFKDPSGLSIFNISTTEDLTTLIEYIRKNRTDVLDITAKRFHKVVGGNMSHDHVWLNRNRLIRQNNDFYIGGKDGFTSDALMTFVGVFSVSVTEIDQKRFSIALLRSSDRNGDVDRILSGLTASLQYQSGGSFADMLKERRLTKKAIEPEKNVSLMFVGDIMMDQGVQQMINLHGGDFMFPFEYVPFLKDSDILFANLDGPVSDQGYDLGNVHSFRMDPKVIPALAQAGFTVVSLANNHIGDWGLTAFEDTLNRLRSGNILPVGAGYTKSNASTVKIVERNGIKVGFLGFSDVGPTWLTHNDSLPSILSASDPEIKSIISNAAKKVNHLVVSFHFGEEYRSKVTDRQRDLAHMAVDAGAKIVIGHYPHVVQKIERYKGGLIAYSLGNFIFDKSLSRDATSGDMLEVILDKADILEINENQVVQNAYFQPHLVEESGK
;
A
#
# COMPACT_ATOMS: atom_id res chain seq x y z
N MET A 1 41.45 53.31 34.46
CA MET A 1 42.64 52.48 34.16
C MET A 1 42.39 51.71 32.87
N ASN A 2 42.81 52.27 31.74
CA ASN A 2 42.69 51.67 30.40
C ASN A 2 43.62 50.45 30.29
N ARG A 3 43.07 49.24 30.19
CA ARG A 3 43.84 48.06 29.76
C ARG A 3 43.83 48.03 28.22
N SER A 4 45.02 48.13 27.63
CA SER A 4 45.24 48.16 26.19
C SER A 4 44.55 46.98 25.46
N PRO A 5 43.85 47.22 24.32
CA PRO A 5 43.18 46.19 23.50
C PRO A 5 44.10 45.04 23.08
N ILE A 6 45.40 45.30 23.00
CA ILE A 6 46.42 44.33 22.59
C ILE A 6 46.54 43.18 23.60
N LYS A 7 46.32 43.43 24.90
CA LYS A 7 46.41 42.38 25.92
C LYS A 7 45.24 41.40 25.87
N GLN A 8 44.05 41.83 25.42
CA GLN A 8 42.91 40.93 25.22
C GLN A 8 43.08 40.05 23.98
N TYR A 9 43.63 40.59 22.89
CA TYR A 9 43.91 39.79 21.69
C TYR A 9 44.97 38.70 21.93
N ILE A 10 46.04 39.03 22.66
CA ILE A 10 47.08 38.04 23.01
C ILE A 10 46.50 36.94 23.92
N PHE A 11 45.60 37.29 24.83
CA PHE A 11 44.93 36.32 25.70
C PHE A 11 44.06 35.32 24.91
N TRP A 12 43.29 35.80 23.92
CA TRP A 12 42.48 34.92 23.07
C TRP A 12 43.32 34.05 22.12
N ILE A 13 44.41 34.58 21.57
CA ILE A 13 45.34 33.80 20.75
C ILE A 13 45.97 32.66 21.57
N LEU A 14 46.36 32.93 22.82
CA LEU A 14 46.89 31.90 23.72
C LEU A 14 45.85 30.82 24.05
N ILE A 15 44.58 31.19 24.23
CA ILE A 15 43.49 30.22 24.46
C ILE A 15 43.27 29.33 23.24
N VAL A 16 43.26 29.88 22.03
CA VAL A 16 43.08 29.10 20.80
C VAL A 16 44.27 28.16 20.57
N PHE A 17 45.50 28.60 20.86
CA PHE A 17 46.68 27.74 20.81
C PHE A 17 46.64 26.62 21.86
N LEU A 18 46.21 26.91 23.09
CA LEU A 18 46.06 25.90 24.15
C LEU A 18 44.97 24.86 23.81
N LEU A 19 43.84 25.30 23.25
CA LEU A 19 42.77 24.41 22.79
C LEU A 19 43.23 23.54 21.61
N GLY A 20 43.92 24.12 20.63
CA GLY A 20 44.49 23.37 19.50
C GLY A 20 45.55 22.36 19.94
N TRP A 21 46.38 22.72 20.92
CA TRP A 21 47.39 21.82 21.48
C TRP A 21 46.76 20.67 22.29
N PHE A 22 45.69 20.95 23.05
CA PHE A 22 44.95 19.92 23.79
C PHE A 22 44.23 18.94 22.84
N LEU A 23 43.60 19.45 21.77
CA LEU A 23 42.99 18.64 20.69
C LEU A 23 44.04 17.81 19.92
N GLY A 24 45.25 18.35 19.72
CA GLY A 24 46.36 17.61 19.13
C GLY A 24 46.85 16.46 20.01
N MET A 25 46.94 16.67 21.32
CA MET A 25 47.34 15.62 22.27
C MET A 25 46.29 14.52 22.40
N THR A 26 45.00 14.83 22.35
CA THR A 26 43.95 13.80 22.36
C THR A 26 43.96 12.98 21.08
N PHE A 27 44.20 13.59 19.91
CA PHE A 27 44.36 12.87 18.64
C PHE A 27 45.62 11.98 18.63
N TYR A 28 46.73 12.46 19.17
CA TYR A 28 47.97 11.68 19.28
C TYR A 28 47.85 10.52 20.28
N ALA A 29 47.16 10.72 21.41
CA ALA A 29 46.88 9.65 22.36
C ALA A 29 45.96 8.57 21.73
N LEU A 30 44.97 8.98 20.94
CA LEU A 30 44.09 8.06 20.23
C LEU A 30 44.83 7.29 19.12
N SER A 31 45.71 7.96 18.36
CA SER A 31 46.50 7.30 17.31
C SER A 31 47.52 6.33 17.89
N THR A 32 48.16 6.67 19.01
CA THR A 32 49.11 5.77 19.69
C THR A 32 48.41 4.59 20.38
N HIS A 33 47.17 4.77 20.85
CA HIS A 33 46.36 3.67 21.37
C HIS A 33 45.93 2.70 20.26
N ILE A 34 45.51 3.22 19.10
CA ILE A 34 45.18 2.42 17.91
C ILE A 34 46.44 1.72 17.36
N SER A 35 47.59 2.39 17.29
CA SER A 35 48.84 1.77 16.86
C SER A 35 49.37 0.71 17.83
N ARG A 36 49.16 0.86 19.15
CA ARG A 36 49.49 -0.20 20.12
C ARG A 36 48.57 -1.41 20.00
N HIS A 37 47.28 -1.20 19.73
CA HIS A 37 46.36 -2.32 19.47
C HIS A 37 46.62 -3.02 18.13
N LEU A 38 47.21 -2.33 17.17
CA LEU A 38 47.61 -2.90 15.88
C LEU A 38 49.02 -3.54 15.92
N SER A 39 49.91 -3.15 16.85
CA SER A 39 51.24 -3.75 16.99
C SER A 39 51.28 -5.03 17.83
N ASP A 40 50.29 -5.25 18.71
CA ASP A 40 50.20 -6.47 19.52
C ASP A 40 49.67 -7.70 18.76
N SER A 41 49.40 -7.59 17.45
CA SER A 41 48.87 -8.71 16.65
C SER A 41 49.81 -9.26 15.57
N THR A 42 51.08 -8.83 15.47
CA THR A 42 52.01 -9.42 14.48
C THR A 42 53.48 -9.58 14.94
N GLY A 43 53.88 -10.83 15.23
CA GLY A 43 55.29 -11.33 15.31
C GLY A 43 55.81 -11.63 16.74
N ASN A 44 56.50 -12.72 17.07
CA ASN A 44 57.14 -13.79 16.28
C ASN A 44 57.48 -15.03 17.16
N GLN A 45 57.26 -16.21 16.57
CA GLN A 45 57.64 -17.62 16.80
C GLN A 45 58.43 -18.16 18.03
N GLY A 46 58.06 -19.39 18.45
CA GLY A 46 58.95 -20.36 19.13
C GLY A 46 58.26 -21.67 19.56
N ASP A 47 58.63 -22.78 18.92
CA ASP A 47 58.12 -24.17 19.06
C ASP A 47 57.89 -24.69 20.49
N ARG A 48 56.69 -25.28 20.71
CA ARG A 48 56.45 -26.52 21.48
C ARG A 48 55.04 -27.07 21.18
N THR A 49 55.00 -28.39 20.99
CA THR A 49 53.87 -29.22 20.54
C THR A 49 52.71 -29.30 21.54
N ASP A 50 51.47 -29.12 21.08
CA ASP A 50 50.40 -30.15 21.12
C ASP A 50 49.02 -29.65 20.63
N SER A 51 48.46 -30.42 19.69
CA SER A 51 47.05 -30.62 19.32
C SER A 51 46.07 -29.44 19.08
N VAL A 52 45.36 -29.54 17.94
CA VAL A 52 43.94 -29.21 17.67
C VAL A 52 43.71 -28.25 16.47
N LEU A 53 43.05 -28.83 15.45
CA LEU A 53 42.25 -28.26 14.35
C LEU A 53 42.90 -27.25 13.37
N GLY A 54 43.32 -27.76 12.22
CA GLY A 54 43.74 -26.96 11.06
C GLY A 54 42.56 -26.46 10.21
N THR A 55 42.60 -25.18 9.84
CA THR A 55 41.95 -24.65 8.63
C THR A 55 42.89 -23.63 7.98
N THR A 56 43.25 -23.90 6.73
CA THR A 56 44.18 -23.10 5.91
C THR A 56 43.41 -21.95 5.26
N LEU A 57 43.84 -20.70 5.48
CA LEU A 57 43.30 -19.51 4.82
C LEU A 57 43.96 -19.33 3.45
N HIS A 58 43.20 -19.57 2.36
CA HIS A 58 43.60 -19.20 1.00
C HIS A 58 43.30 -17.72 0.74
N TYR A 59 44.34 -16.96 0.37
CA TYR A 59 44.22 -15.58 -0.11
C TYR A 59 43.50 -15.58 -1.47
N ARG A 60 42.22 -15.19 -1.49
CA ARG A 60 41.48 -14.97 -2.75
C ARG A 60 41.89 -13.62 -3.36
N LYS A 61 42.19 -13.65 -4.66
CA LYS A 61 42.32 -12.48 -5.55
C LYS A 61 41.19 -11.45 -5.30
N PRO A 62 41.40 -10.15 -5.55
CA PRO A 62 40.32 -9.18 -5.50
C PRO A 62 39.19 -9.66 -6.41
N LEU A 63 38.00 -9.83 -5.86
CA LEU A 63 36.80 -10.04 -6.65
C LEU A 63 36.64 -8.81 -7.54
N GLU A 64 36.77 -9.01 -8.85
CA GLU A 64 36.25 -8.07 -9.83
C GLU A 64 34.79 -7.79 -9.45
N VAL A 65 34.47 -6.53 -9.15
CA VAL A 65 33.10 -6.11 -8.90
C VAL A 65 32.31 -6.44 -10.17
N PRO A 66 31.31 -7.33 -10.13
CA PRO A 66 30.48 -7.56 -11.29
C PRO A 66 29.73 -6.27 -11.57
N THR A 67 30.04 -5.62 -12.69
CA THR A 67 29.15 -4.61 -13.28
C THR A 67 27.76 -5.21 -13.35
N LEU A 68 26.77 -4.52 -12.74
CA LEU A 68 25.32 -4.67 -12.91
C LEU A 68 24.98 -5.67 -14.00
N SER A 69 24.41 -6.84 -13.68
CA SER A 69 24.09 -7.80 -14.73
C SER A 69 23.13 -7.14 -15.72
N VAL A 70 23.68 -6.74 -16.87
CA VAL A 70 23.05 -6.02 -17.98
C VAL A 70 21.83 -6.77 -18.54
N LEU A 71 21.59 -8.00 -18.09
CA LEU A 71 20.52 -8.89 -18.54
C LEU A 71 19.12 -8.53 -18.00
N ASP A 72 18.96 -8.04 -16.76
CA ASP A 72 17.62 -7.84 -16.18
C ASP A 72 16.98 -6.50 -16.59
N PHE A 73 17.75 -5.42 -16.53
CA PHE A 73 17.31 -4.10 -17.01
C PHE A 73 17.05 -4.06 -18.51
N LYS A 74 17.72 -4.90 -19.33
CA LYS A 74 17.37 -5.05 -20.76
C LYS A 74 15.97 -5.62 -20.95
N LYS A 75 15.54 -6.54 -20.08
CA LYS A 75 14.20 -7.15 -20.11
C LYS A 75 13.14 -6.16 -19.62
N VAL A 76 13.38 -5.46 -18.51
CA VAL A 76 12.48 -4.37 -18.07
C VAL A 76 12.35 -3.33 -19.18
N LYS A 77 13.50 -2.86 -19.71
CA LYS A 77 13.56 -1.89 -20.80
C LYS A 77 12.70 -2.31 -21.98
N SER A 78 12.69 -3.57 -22.42
CA SER A 78 11.93 -4.02 -23.60
C SER A 78 10.41 -4.06 -23.38
N THR A 79 9.94 -4.15 -22.13
CA THR A 79 8.51 -4.17 -21.79
C THR A 79 7.87 -2.77 -21.72
N ILE A 80 8.68 -1.72 -21.56
CA ILE A 80 8.20 -0.33 -21.46
C ILE A 80 7.59 0.14 -22.79
N LYS A 81 6.35 0.63 -22.69
CA LYS A 81 5.51 1.10 -23.80
C LYS A 81 5.78 2.55 -24.18
N ALA A 82 6.33 3.35 -23.28
CA ALA A 82 6.79 4.71 -23.57
C ALA A 82 7.76 4.73 -24.75
N LYS A 83 7.52 5.68 -25.67
CA LYS A 83 8.45 5.92 -26.79
C LYS A 83 9.80 6.40 -26.26
N SER A 84 9.78 7.41 -25.40
CA SER A 84 10.97 7.94 -24.74
C SER A 84 10.81 7.83 -23.23
N PHE A 85 11.86 7.41 -22.54
CA PHE A 85 11.91 7.37 -21.08
C PHE A 85 13.31 7.54 -20.53
N LEU A 86 13.38 8.06 -19.31
CA LEU A 86 14.59 8.15 -18.51
C LEU A 86 14.26 7.84 -17.04
N VAL A 87 15.06 6.97 -16.44
CA VAL A 87 15.06 6.63 -15.02
C VAL A 87 16.43 6.94 -14.47
N LYS A 88 16.51 7.80 -13.47
CA LYS A 88 17.78 8.28 -12.91
C LYS A 88 17.79 8.16 -11.39
N ASP A 89 18.89 7.63 -10.84
CA ASP A 89 19.17 7.65 -9.41
C ASP A 89 19.55 9.08 -9.01
N LEU A 90 18.73 9.68 -8.15
CA LEU A 90 18.84 11.09 -7.76
C LEU A 90 19.86 11.34 -6.67
N ASP A 91 20.35 10.29 -6.02
CA ASP A 91 21.30 10.40 -4.92
C ASP A 91 22.74 10.38 -5.43
N ASN A 92 23.04 9.59 -6.48
CA ASN A 92 24.37 9.58 -7.13
C ASN A 92 24.39 10.15 -8.56
N GLY A 93 23.23 10.47 -9.15
CA GLY A 93 23.11 11.09 -10.46
C GLY A 93 23.24 10.14 -11.66
N SER A 94 23.31 8.83 -11.45
CA SER A 94 23.48 7.85 -12.53
C SER A 94 22.17 7.55 -13.28
N ASN A 95 22.25 7.42 -14.60
CA ASN A 95 21.12 6.97 -15.42
C ASN A 95 21.00 5.44 -15.36
N ILE A 96 19.84 4.94 -14.94
CA ILE A 96 19.58 3.51 -14.72
C ILE A 96 18.96 2.87 -15.97
N LEU A 97 17.90 3.49 -16.50
CA LEU A 97 17.19 3.05 -17.69
C LEU A 97 16.92 4.25 -18.59
N LEU A 98 17.19 4.12 -19.88
CA LEU A 98 16.81 5.15 -20.84
C LEU A 98 16.52 4.57 -22.22
N ARG A 99 15.61 5.20 -22.95
CA ARG A 99 15.36 4.99 -24.37
C ARG A 99 15.01 6.34 -24.99
N ASP A 100 15.73 6.68 -26.06
CA ASP A 100 15.48 7.89 -26.86
C ASP A 100 15.31 9.14 -25.98
N SER A 101 16.18 9.28 -24.97
CA SER A 101 15.97 10.24 -23.88
C SER A 101 16.10 11.71 -24.30
N GLY A 102 16.75 11.95 -25.44
CA GLY A 102 16.86 13.24 -26.11
C GLY A 102 15.78 13.52 -27.17
N ASP A 103 14.80 12.62 -27.38
CA ASP A 103 13.71 12.85 -28.33
C ASP A 103 12.85 14.04 -27.89
N LYS A 104 12.72 15.02 -28.77
CA LYS A 104 11.87 16.21 -28.57
C LYS A 104 10.41 15.84 -28.87
N LEU A 105 9.60 15.66 -27.84
CA LEU A 105 8.21 15.22 -27.96
C LEU A 105 7.25 16.16 -27.21
N PRO A 106 5.96 16.21 -27.62
CA PRO A 106 4.93 16.91 -26.85
C PRO A 106 4.80 16.33 -25.44
N ILE A 107 4.66 17.19 -24.43
CA ILE A 107 4.68 16.77 -23.01
C ILE A 107 3.37 16.92 -22.24
N ALA A 108 2.32 17.39 -22.92
CA ALA A 108 1.02 17.60 -22.31
C ALA A 108 1.11 18.38 -20.97
N SER A 109 0.24 18.03 -20.02
CA SER A 109 0.11 18.70 -18.72
C SER A 109 1.32 18.62 -17.79
N VAL A 110 2.37 17.85 -18.12
CA VAL A 110 3.65 17.95 -17.38
C VAL A 110 4.19 19.37 -17.43
N THR A 111 3.86 20.14 -18.48
CA THR A 111 4.06 21.59 -18.59
C THR A 111 3.73 22.34 -17.29
N LYS A 112 2.65 21.97 -16.60
CA LYS A 112 2.11 22.73 -15.47
C LYS A 112 3.06 22.82 -14.27
N LEU A 113 4.06 21.95 -14.18
CA LEU A 113 5.13 22.05 -13.18
C LEU A 113 5.92 23.36 -13.33
N ILE A 114 6.32 23.72 -14.55
CA ILE A 114 7.05 24.98 -14.77
C ILE A 114 6.12 26.19 -14.68
N THR A 115 4.84 26.04 -15.07
CA THR A 115 3.81 27.06 -14.89
C THR A 115 3.64 27.42 -13.42
N ALA A 116 3.54 26.43 -12.53
CA ALA A 116 3.46 26.63 -11.10
C ALA A 116 4.70 27.36 -10.56
N MET A 117 5.91 26.91 -10.95
CA MET A 117 7.16 27.55 -10.54
C MET A 117 7.21 29.03 -10.94
N VAL A 118 6.92 29.33 -12.21
CA VAL A 118 6.97 30.70 -12.75
C VAL A 118 5.93 31.59 -12.09
N ALA A 119 4.72 31.09 -11.85
CA ALA A 119 3.68 31.83 -11.16
C ALA A 119 4.15 32.21 -9.74
N ILE A 120 4.62 31.23 -8.96
CA ILE A 120 5.11 31.47 -7.60
C ILE A 120 6.34 32.39 -7.57
N ASP A 121 7.24 32.31 -8.56
CA ASP A 121 8.46 33.14 -8.60
C ASP A 121 8.18 34.60 -8.95
N ASN A 122 7.04 34.91 -9.58
CA ASN A 122 6.78 36.23 -10.16
C ASN A 122 5.53 36.92 -9.59
N MET A 123 4.93 36.33 -8.56
CA MET A 123 3.72 36.84 -7.91
C MET A 123 3.85 36.71 -6.40
N HIS A 124 3.16 37.58 -5.65
CA HIS A 124 3.06 37.45 -4.21
C HIS A 124 2.03 36.39 -3.82
N SER A 125 2.24 35.70 -2.70
CA SER A 125 1.34 34.64 -2.22
C SER A 125 -0.09 35.11 -1.97
N ASP A 126 -0.26 36.40 -1.67
CA ASP A 126 -1.56 37.06 -1.44
C ASP A 126 -2.15 37.71 -2.71
N ASP A 127 -1.48 37.59 -3.86
CA ASP A 127 -2.03 38.08 -5.13
C ASP A 127 -3.35 37.35 -5.44
N ILE A 128 -4.34 38.14 -5.84
CA ILE A 128 -5.67 37.66 -6.18
C ILE A 128 -5.79 37.57 -7.70
N VAL A 129 -5.92 36.34 -8.19
CA VAL A 129 -6.12 36.04 -9.60
C VAL A 129 -7.61 35.98 -9.89
N GLN A 130 -8.07 36.80 -10.83
CA GLN A 130 -9.46 36.80 -11.28
C GLN A 130 -9.61 35.96 -12.55
N MET A 131 -10.59 35.07 -12.56
CA MET A 131 -10.90 34.22 -13.71
C MET A 131 -11.53 35.04 -14.83
N SER A 132 -10.81 35.14 -15.96
CA SER A 132 -11.31 35.81 -17.17
C SER A 132 -12.19 34.86 -17.99
N LYS A 133 -12.97 35.42 -18.92
CA LYS A 133 -13.70 34.63 -19.92
C LYS A 133 -12.76 33.76 -20.75
N ARG A 134 -11.58 34.28 -21.11
CA ARG A 134 -10.58 33.55 -21.91
C ARG A 134 -10.00 32.37 -21.14
N ALA A 135 -9.72 32.54 -19.86
CA ALA A 135 -9.24 31.44 -19.02
C ALA A 135 -10.28 30.32 -18.93
N VAL A 136 -11.54 30.65 -18.63
CA VAL A 136 -12.64 29.67 -18.52
C VAL A 136 -12.99 29.02 -19.87
N ASP A 137 -12.86 29.74 -20.98
CA ASP A 137 -13.07 29.21 -22.35
C ASP A 137 -11.90 28.32 -22.83
N THR A 138 -10.81 28.19 -22.06
CA THR A 138 -9.70 27.29 -22.41
C THR A 138 -10.18 25.84 -22.42
N LEU A 139 -9.77 25.06 -23.41
CA LEU A 139 -10.26 23.70 -23.61
C LEU A 139 -10.06 22.84 -22.35
N GLY A 140 -11.16 22.31 -21.78
CA GLY A 140 -11.17 21.50 -20.56
C GLY A 140 -11.74 22.26 -19.36
N HIS A 141 -12.41 21.55 -18.45
CA HIS A 141 -13.12 22.16 -17.30
C HIS A 141 -12.71 21.53 -15.96
N GLN A 142 -11.49 21.00 -15.87
CA GLN A 142 -11.06 20.21 -14.71
C GLN A 142 -11.02 21.02 -13.40
N GLY A 143 -10.85 22.35 -13.46
CA GLY A 143 -10.89 23.20 -12.27
C GLY A 143 -12.31 23.60 -11.82
N ASN A 144 -13.32 23.40 -12.67
CA ASN A 144 -14.69 23.90 -12.49
C ASN A 144 -14.73 25.40 -12.09
N LEU A 145 -13.86 26.21 -12.69
CA LEU A 145 -13.74 27.63 -12.38
C LEU A 145 -14.76 28.45 -13.17
N ALA A 146 -15.31 29.50 -12.56
CA ALA A 146 -16.31 30.37 -13.17
C ALA A 146 -15.78 31.79 -13.43
N ILE A 147 -16.32 32.46 -14.44
CA ILE A 147 -15.92 33.81 -14.84
C ILE A 147 -16.15 34.78 -13.68
N GLY A 148 -15.15 35.59 -13.38
CA GLY A 148 -15.21 36.62 -12.35
C GLY A 148 -14.81 36.14 -10.95
N GLU A 149 -14.71 34.82 -10.72
CA GLU A 149 -14.21 34.26 -9.47
C GLU A 149 -12.78 34.74 -9.18
N LYS A 150 -12.44 34.87 -7.90
CA LYS A 150 -11.17 35.40 -7.42
C LYS A 150 -10.50 34.41 -6.48
N PHE A 151 -9.28 34.01 -6.79
CA PHE A 151 -8.50 33.02 -6.04
C PHE A 151 -7.19 33.63 -5.57
N LYS A 152 -6.71 33.25 -4.38
CA LYS A 152 -5.30 33.49 -4.04
C LYS A 152 -4.42 32.69 -4.99
N LEU A 153 -3.23 33.21 -5.31
CA LEU A 153 -2.23 32.52 -6.13
C LEU A 153 -2.07 31.05 -5.73
N ILE A 154 -1.86 30.78 -4.45
CA ILE A 154 -1.57 29.42 -3.99
C ILE A 154 -2.76 28.48 -4.19
N ASP A 155 -3.99 28.95 -4.01
CA ASP A 155 -5.19 28.14 -4.25
C ASP A 155 -5.29 27.74 -5.72
N LEU A 156 -5.06 28.70 -6.62
CA LEU A 156 -5.11 28.46 -8.05
C LEU A 156 -3.97 27.56 -8.53
N VAL A 157 -2.79 27.61 -7.90
CA VAL A 157 -1.69 26.67 -8.15
C VAL A 157 -2.04 25.25 -7.65
N ASN A 158 -2.77 25.11 -6.54
CA ASN A 158 -3.28 23.80 -6.12
C ASN A 158 -4.29 23.26 -7.17
N CYS A 159 -5.23 24.08 -7.64
CA CYS A 159 -6.14 23.70 -8.73
C CYS A 159 -5.36 23.25 -10.00
N LEU A 160 -4.37 24.04 -10.41
CA LEU A 160 -3.50 23.76 -11.55
C LEU A 160 -2.86 22.36 -11.47
N LEU A 161 -2.29 22.01 -10.32
CA LEU A 161 -1.49 20.80 -10.17
C LEU A 161 -2.31 19.56 -9.78
N LEU A 162 -3.35 19.70 -8.96
CA LEU A 162 -4.19 18.57 -8.52
C LEU A 162 -5.19 18.15 -9.60
N GLU A 163 -5.95 19.09 -10.15
CA GLU A 163 -6.97 18.83 -11.17
C GLU A 163 -6.39 18.81 -12.58
N SER A 164 -5.13 19.27 -12.75
CA SER A 164 -4.53 19.47 -14.06
C SER A 164 -5.29 20.53 -14.90
N SER A 165 -5.84 21.55 -14.21
CA SER A 165 -6.71 22.59 -14.75
C SER A 165 -6.03 23.49 -15.79
N ASN A 166 -6.62 23.58 -16.99
CA ASN A 166 -6.12 24.42 -18.08
C ASN A 166 -6.55 25.89 -17.92
N ASP A 167 -7.74 26.10 -17.37
CA ASP A 167 -8.31 27.37 -16.96
C ASP A 167 -7.45 28.09 -15.90
N ALA A 168 -6.99 27.38 -14.86
CA ALA A 168 -6.04 27.92 -13.89
C ALA A 168 -4.71 28.31 -14.54
N ALA A 169 -4.20 27.49 -15.47
CA ALA A 169 -2.95 27.75 -16.17
C ALA A 169 -3.02 29.05 -17.01
N GLU A 170 -4.11 29.24 -17.75
CA GLU A 170 -4.30 30.44 -18.56
C GLU A 170 -4.54 31.67 -17.67
N ALA A 171 -5.33 31.56 -16.60
CA ALA A 171 -5.57 32.66 -15.66
C ALA A 171 -4.27 33.16 -14.97
N LEU A 172 -3.42 32.23 -14.53
CA LEU A 172 -2.10 32.57 -13.96
C LEU A 172 -1.21 33.29 -14.98
N ALA A 173 -1.21 32.82 -16.24
CA ALA A 173 -0.45 33.45 -17.30
C ALA A 173 -0.99 34.85 -17.65
N GLU A 174 -2.31 35.02 -17.73
CA GLU A 174 -2.95 36.31 -17.98
C GLU A 174 -2.66 37.33 -16.89
N HIS A 175 -2.66 36.91 -15.62
CA HIS A 175 -2.42 37.79 -14.48
C HIS A 175 -1.03 38.45 -14.53
N VAL A 176 0.01 37.71 -14.91
CA VAL A 176 1.38 38.22 -15.09
C VAL A 176 1.56 38.95 -16.44
N GLY A 177 0.62 38.76 -17.36
CA GLY A 177 0.73 39.12 -18.77
C GLY A 177 1.21 37.93 -19.59
N ARG A 178 0.30 37.34 -20.38
CA ARG A 178 0.49 36.00 -20.96
C ARG A 178 1.76 35.84 -21.80
N ASP A 179 2.09 36.79 -22.66
CA ASP A 179 3.29 36.70 -23.50
C ASP A 179 4.57 36.81 -22.65
N LYS A 180 4.57 37.69 -21.65
CA LYS A 180 5.65 37.79 -20.66
C LYS A 180 5.78 36.49 -19.86
N PHE A 181 4.66 35.89 -19.45
CA PHE A 181 4.65 34.62 -18.73
C PHE A 181 5.27 33.48 -19.55
N LEU A 182 4.96 33.39 -20.85
CA LEU A 182 5.60 32.41 -21.74
C LEU A 182 7.09 32.66 -21.93
N LEU A 183 7.53 33.93 -21.99
CA LEU A 183 8.96 34.26 -21.98
C LEU A 183 9.63 33.80 -20.69
N LEU A 184 8.99 34.03 -19.53
CA LEU A 184 9.49 33.59 -18.23
C LEU A 184 9.56 32.05 -18.13
N MET A 185 8.57 31.32 -18.64
CA MET A 185 8.62 29.85 -18.70
C MET A 185 9.82 29.34 -19.51
N ASN A 186 10.03 29.88 -20.71
CA ASN A 186 11.16 29.47 -21.54
C ASN A 186 12.50 29.92 -20.94
N SER A 187 12.55 31.11 -20.32
CA SER A 187 13.75 31.60 -19.62
C SER A 187 14.10 30.73 -18.42
N LYS A 188 13.10 30.33 -17.61
CA LYS A 188 13.28 29.44 -16.47
C LYS A 188 13.77 28.06 -16.93
N ALA A 189 13.22 27.54 -18.03
CA ALA A 189 13.68 26.28 -18.61
C ALA A 189 15.17 26.34 -18.98
N GLN A 190 15.61 27.41 -19.64
CA GLN A 190 17.03 27.61 -19.97
C GLN A 190 17.90 27.78 -18.72
N GLU A 191 17.43 28.56 -17.75
CA GLU A 191 18.14 28.83 -16.47
C GLU A 191 18.43 27.53 -15.71
N ILE A 192 17.47 26.61 -15.64
CA ILE A 192 17.63 25.34 -14.93
C ILE A 192 18.26 24.23 -15.80
N GLY A 193 18.67 24.54 -17.03
CA GLY A 193 19.40 23.63 -17.91
C GLY A 193 18.55 22.73 -18.81
N MET A 194 17.25 23.02 -19.00
CA MET A 194 16.38 22.32 -19.95
C MET A 194 16.58 22.86 -21.38
N ALA A 195 17.77 22.62 -21.94
CA ALA A 195 18.21 23.21 -23.21
C ALA A 195 17.40 22.78 -24.45
N ASN A 196 16.65 21.68 -24.35
CA ASN A 196 15.87 21.08 -25.43
C ASN A 196 14.36 21.29 -25.28
N THR A 197 13.96 22.17 -24.36
CA THR A 197 12.57 22.42 -24.00
C THR A 197 12.05 23.74 -24.56
N LYS A 198 10.79 23.75 -24.97
CA LYS A 198 10.09 24.94 -25.44
C LYS A 198 8.62 24.90 -25.02
N PHE A 199 8.14 26.01 -24.49
CA PHE A 199 6.74 26.22 -24.13
C PHE A 199 6.07 27.25 -25.05
N LYS A 200 4.89 26.91 -25.54
CA LYS A 200 4.00 27.71 -26.39
C LYS A 200 2.69 28.08 -25.72
N ASP A 201 2.30 27.37 -24.68
CA ASP A 201 1.17 27.69 -23.80
C ASP A 201 1.45 27.24 -22.36
N PRO A 202 0.73 27.76 -21.35
CA PRO A 202 1.00 27.46 -19.94
C PRO A 202 0.40 26.11 -19.47
N SER A 203 -0.44 25.46 -20.28
CA SER A 203 -1.23 24.30 -19.87
C SER A 203 -0.69 22.98 -20.42
N GLY A 204 -0.03 23.00 -21.58
CA GLY A 204 0.42 21.82 -22.30
C GLY A 204 -0.56 21.32 -23.37
N LEU A 205 -1.58 22.11 -23.72
CA LEU A 205 -2.51 21.77 -24.80
C LEU A 205 -1.85 21.84 -26.18
N SER A 206 -0.90 22.76 -26.36
CA SER A 206 -0.16 22.88 -27.61
C SER A 206 0.75 21.69 -27.80
N ILE A 207 0.68 21.08 -28.97
CA ILE A 207 1.65 20.07 -29.44
C ILE A 207 3.08 20.64 -29.52
N PHE A 208 3.23 21.96 -29.48
CA PHE A 208 4.51 22.66 -29.50
C PHE A 208 5.08 22.93 -28.09
N ASN A 209 4.39 22.52 -27.03
CA ASN A 209 5.02 22.32 -25.72
C ASN A 209 5.84 21.04 -25.78
N ILE A 210 7.12 21.21 -26.11
CA ILE A 210 8.04 20.13 -26.46
C ILE A 210 9.17 20.11 -25.43
N SER A 211 9.55 18.92 -24.99
CA SER A 211 10.69 18.66 -24.12
C SER A 211 11.27 17.29 -24.45
N THR A 212 12.35 16.93 -23.77
CA THR A 212 12.94 15.60 -23.74
C THR A 212 12.76 14.98 -22.37
N THR A 213 12.97 13.66 -22.21
CA THR A 213 12.93 13.05 -20.88
C THR A 213 14.14 13.43 -20.03
N GLU A 214 15.28 13.76 -20.64
CA GLU A 214 16.45 14.38 -19.98
C GLU A 214 16.12 15.74 -19.34
N ASP A 215 15.48 16.62 -20.10
CA ASP A 215 15.08 17.94 -19.62
C ASP A 215 14.00 17.82 -18.54
N LEU A 216 13.03 16.90 -18.69
CA LEU A 216 12.02 16.66 -17.65
C LEU A 216 12.62 16.08 -16.36
N THR A 217 13.60 15.18 -16.46
CA THR A 217 14.36 14.71 -15.31
C THR A 217 15.11 15.87 -14.63
N THR A 218 15.70 16.77 -15.41
CA THR A 218 16.34 18.00 -14.88
C THR A 218 15.34 18.88 -14.15
N LEU A 219 14.14 19.07 -14.70
CA LEU A 219 13.06 19.84 -14.07
C LEU A 219 12.66 19.24 -12.72
N ILE A 220 12.36 17.95 -12.66
CA ILE A 220 11.88 17.34 -11.41
C ILE A 220 12.99 17.26 -10.33
N GLU A 221 14.25 17.10 -10.75
CA GLU A 221 15.40 17.20 -9.85
C GLU A 221 15.55 18.61 -9.27
N TYR A 222 15.41 19.63 -10.11
CA TYR A 222 15.42 21.02 -9.67
C TYR A 222 14.27 21.29 -8.68
N ILE A 223 13.07 20.82 -9.00
CA ILE A 223 11.88 20.97 -8.14
C ILE A 223 12.12 20.32 -6.79
N ARG A 224 12.57 19.06 -6.76
CA ARG A 224 12.86 18.35 -5.50
C ARG A 224 13.88 19.09 -4.63
N LYS A 225 14.93 19.65 -5.23
CA LYS A 225 16.02 20.29 -4.48
C LYS A 225 15.70 21.72 -4.04
N ASN A 226 15.01 22.48 -4.87
CA ASN A 226 14.90 23.94 -4.70
C ASN A 226 13.46 24.41 -4.51
N ARG A 227 12.45 23.60 -4.86
CA ARG A 227 11.03 23.96 -4.90
C ARG A 227 10.15 22.88 -4.28
N THR A 228 10.45 22.52 -3.04
CA THR A 228 9.63 21.55 -2.29
C THR A 228 8.19 22.02 -2.13
N ASP A 229 7.94 23.34 -2.11
CA ASP A 229 6.61 23.94 -2.19
C ASP A 229 5.78 23.43 -3.37
N VAL A 230 6.39 23.33 -4.56
CA VAL A 230 5.73 22.79 -5.76
C VAL A 230 5.58 21.27 -5.65
N LEU A 231 6.61 20.57 -5.20
CA LEU A 231 6.58 19.11 -5.07
C LEU A 231 5.50 18.66 -4.07
N ASP A 232 5.41 19.32 -2.93
CA ASP A 232 4.44 19.02 -1.87
C ASP A 232 3.00 19.20 -2.38
N ILE A 233 2.74 20.26 -3.15
CA ILE A 233 1.43 20.44 -3.79
C ILE A 233 1.10 19.25 -4.70
N THR A 234 2.07 18.79 -5.51
CA THR A 234 1.82 17.64 -6.38
C THR A 234 1.54 16.34 -5.63
N ALA A 235 1.95 16.24 -4.36
CA ALA A 235 1.74 15.10 -3.47
C ALA A 235 0.43 15.18 -2.65
N LYS A 236 -0.21 16.35 -2.58
CA LYS A 236 -1.45 16.53 -1.80
C LYS A 236 -2.58 15.67 -2.34
N ARG A 237 -3.40 15.12 -1.45
CA ARG A 237 -4.62 14.36 -1.82
C ARG A 237 -5.74 15.26 -2.32
N PHE A 238 -5.94 16.41 -1.67
CA PHE A 238 -6.96 17.38 -2.02
C PHE A 238 -6.59 18.79 -1.55
N HIS A 239 -7.26 19.79 -2.09
CA HIS A 239 -7.22 21.18 -1.63
C HIS A 239 -8.64 21.74 -1.61
N LYS A 240 -9.01 22.47 -0.56
CA LYS A 240 -10.35 23.03 -0.39
C LYS A 240 -10.27 24.54 -0.23
N VAL A 241 -11.13 25.25 -0.96
CA VAL A 241 -11.35 26.70 -0.83
C VAL A 241 -12.81 26.93 -0.49
N VAL A 242 -13.06 27.60 0.65
CA VAL A 242 -14.41 27.86 1.18
C VAL A 242 -14.60 29.37 1.34
N GLY A 243 -15.72 29.88 0.81
CA GLY A 243 -16.13 31.28 0.96
C GLY A 243 -15.32 32.29 0.14
N GLY A 244 -15.90 33.49 -0.07
CA GLY A 244 -15.30 34.59 -0.85
C GLY A 244 -16.15 35.03 -2.05
N ASN A 245 -15.55 35.76 -3.00
CA ASN A 245 -16.15 36.15 -4.30
C ASN A 245 -16.18 34.95 -5.28
N MET A 246 -16.57 33.77 -4.80
CA MET A 246 -16.63 32.53 -5.57
C MET A 246 -18.09 32.18 -5.86
N SER A 247 -18.35 31.46 -6.94
CA SER A 247 -19.71 31.04 -7.32
C SER A 247 -20.19 29.84 -6.50
N HIS A 248 -19.27 29.03 -5.99
CA HIS A 248 -19.48 27.94 -5.04
C HIS A 248 -18.17 27.61 -4.29
N ASP A 249 -18.23 26.74 -3.27
CA ASP A 249 -17.04 26.16 -2.65
C ASP A 249 -16.29 25.28 -3.66
N HIS A 250 -14.95 25.29 -3.61
CA HIS A 250 -14.12 24.46 -4.49
C HIS A 250 -13.41 23.37 -3.68
N VAL A 251 -13.53 22.12 -4.14
CA VAL A 251 -12.79 20.97 -3.63
C VAL A 251 -12.09 20.32 -4.81
N TRP A 252 -10.77 20.43 -4.86
CA TRP A 252 -9.94 19.87 -5.90
C TRP A 252 -9.25 18.61 -5.39
N LEU A 253 -9.44 17.51 -6.10
CA LEU A 253 -8.86 16.21 -5.80
C LEU A 253 -7.67 15.96 -6.72
N ASN A 254 -6.60 15.39 -6.18
CA ASN A 254 -5.46 15.05 -7.01
C ASN A 254 -5.81 13.91 -7.96
N ARG A 255 -5.72 14.19 -9.26
CA ARG A 255 -6.03 13.23 -10.32
C ARG A 255 -4.93 12.22 -10.56
N ASN A 256 -3.73 12.44 -10.01
CA ASN A 256 -2.63 11.51 -10.15
C ASN A 256 -2.98 10.17 -9.51
N ARG A 257 -3.02 9.12 -10.34
CA ARG A 257 -3.37 7.76 -9.93
C ARG A 257 -2.46 7.25 -8.81
N LEU A 258 -1.18 7.60 -8.79
CA LEU A 258 -0.24 7.13 -7.76
C LEU A 258 -0.64 7.61 -6.35
N ILE A 259 -1.23 8.80 -6.24
CA ILE A 259 -1.77 9.33 -4.97
C ILE A 259 -3.11 8.69 -4.63
N ARG A 260 -3.98 8.52 -5.63
CA ARG A 260 -5.27 7.83 -5.45
C ARG A 260 -5.12 6.36 -5.08
N GLN A 261 -3.96 5.77 -5.37
CA GLN A 261 -3.61 4.37 -5.09
C GLN A 261 -2.65 4.23 -3.90
N ASN A 262 -2.34 5.32 -3.18
CA ASN A 262 -1.51 5.26 -1.97
C ASN A 262 -0.15 4.60 -2.26
N ASN A 263 0.51 4.98 -3.36
CA ASN A 263 1.79 4.40 -3.74
C ASN A 263 2.90 4.90 -2.78
N ASP A 264 3.35 4.03 -1.87
CA ASP A 264 4.37 4.35 -0.85
C ASP A 264 5.72 4.78 -1.41
N PHE A 265 6.01 4.45 -2.67
CA PHE A 265 7.23 4.90 -3.33
C PHE A 265 7.09 6.33 -3.84
N TYR A 266 5.89 6.85 -4.11
CA TYR A 266 5.70 8.10 -4.83
C TYR A 266 5.85 9.32 -3.92
N ILE A 267 6.83 10.18 -4.23
CA ILE A 267 7.06 11.43 -3.49
C ILE A 267 6.29 12.60 -4.09
N GLY A 268 6.17 12.67 -5.42
CA GLY A 268 5.54 13.80 -6.11
C GLY A 268 5.94 13.91 -7.58
N GLY A 269 5.26 14.76 -8.34
CA GLY A 269 5.40 14.88 -9.80
C GLY A 269 4.09 15.14 -10.53
N LYS A 270 4.11 15.05 -11.87
CA LYS A 270 2.94 15.35 -12.69
C LYS A 270 2.79 14.43 -13.87
N ASP A 271 1.54 14.14 -14.18
CA ASP A 271 1.11 13.33 -15.29
C ASP A 271 0.38 14.20 -16.35
N GLY A 272 0.33 13.74 -17.60
CA GLY A 272 -0.38 14.45 -18.65
C GLY A 272 -0.85 13.56 -19.80
N PHE A 273 -1.89 14.00 -20.50
CA PHE A 273 -2.40 13.33 -21.69
C PHE A 273 -2.92 14.35 -22.71
N THR A 274 -2.58 14.14 -23.98
CA THR A 274 -3.28 14.69 -25.16
C THR A 274 -3.27 13.63 -26.27
N SER A 275 -4.08 13.81 -27.31
CA SER A 275 -4.07 12.94 -28.50
C SER A 275 -2.67 12.79 -29.11
N ASP A 276 -1.91 13.87 -29.16
CA ASP A 276 -0.60 13.93 -29.82
C ASP A 276 0.55 13.48 -28.92
N ALA A 277 0.46 13.81 -27.62
CA ALA A 277 1.46 13.44 -26.62
C ALA A 277 1.29 12.00 -26.10
N LEU A 278 0.10 11.39 -26.28
CA LEU A 278 -0.36 10.22 -25.54
C LEU A 278 -0.14 10.41 -24.02
N MET A 279 0.13 9.35 -23.27
CA MET A 279 0.35 9.46 -21.83
C MET A 279 1.80 9.86 -21.52
N THR A 280 1.96 10.91 -20.72
CA THR A 280 3.23 11.49 -20.28
C THR A 280 3.29 11.57 -18.76
N PHE A 281 4.49 11.51 -18.18
CA PHE A 281 4.70 11.65 -16.73
C PHE A 281 6.14 12.01 -16.38
N VAL A 282 6.29 12.74 -15.28
CA VAL A 282 7.55 12.89 -14.57
C VAL A 282 7.28 12.86 -13.07
N GLY A 283 8.08 12.12 -12.31
CA GLY A 283 7.93 12.05 -10.87
C GLY A 283 9.15 11.55 -10.13
N VAL A 284 9.14 11.77 -8.82
CA VAL A 284 10.15 11.33 -7.85
C VAL A 284 9.59 10.16 -7.06
N PHE A 285 10.43 9.16 -6.84
CA PHE A 285 10.12 7.98 -6.04
C PHE A 285 11.20 7.74 -5.00
N SER A 286 10.84 7.20 -3.85
CA SER A 286 11.73 6.65 -2.83
C SER A 286 11.60 5.15 -2.84
N VAL A 287 12.70 4.40 -2.96
CA VAL A 287 12.73 2.94 -2.91
C VAL A 287 13.69 2.51 -1.81
N SER A 288 13.21 1.71 -0.87
CA SER A 288 14.03 1.19 0.22
C SER A 288 15.07 0.19 -0.31
N VAL A 289 16.34 0.42 0.03
CA VAL A 289 17.47 -0.49 -0.24
C VAL A 289 17.71 -1.41 0.97
N THR A 290 17.47 -0.90 2.19
CA THR A 290 17.45 -1.64 3.45
C THR A 290 16.33 -1.10 4.35
N GLU A 291 16.16 -1.65 5.58
CA GLU A 291 15.22 -1.13 6.59
C GLU A 291 15.51 0.33 7.01
N ILE A 292 16.69 0.87 6.68
CA ILE A 292 17.17 2.20 7.12
C ILE A 292 17.55 3.09 5.92
N ASP A 293 18.01 2.52 4.82
CA ASP A 293 18.45 3.27 3.64
C ASP A 293 17.39 3.31 2.55
N GLN A 294 17.01 4.53 2.14
CA GLN A 294 16.16 4.77 0.98
C GLN A 294 16.94 5.46 -0.13
N LYS A 295 16.76 4.97 -1.36
CA LYS A 295 17.27 5.61 -2.57
C LYS A 295 16.16 6.32 -3.33
N ARG A 296 16.47 7.48 -3.88
CA ARG A 296 15.51 8.27 -4.64
C ARG A 296 15.75 8.16 -6.13
N PHE A 297 14.67 7.97 -6.89
CA PHE A 297 14.69 7.86 -8.33
C PHE A 297 13.78 8.90 -8.96
N SER A 298 14.15 9.39 -10.14
CA SER A 298 13.21 10.04 -11.04
C SER A 298 12.78 9.08 -12.13
N ILE A 299 11.54 9.19 -12.57
CA ILE A 299 11.01 8.51 -13.75
C ILE A 299 10.37 9.57 -14.64
N ALA A 300 10.85 9.69 -15.88
CA ALA A 300 10.27 10.52 -16.93
C ALA A 300 9.83 9.64 -18.11
N LEU A 301 8.58 9.79 -18.56
CA LEU A 301 7.96 9.01 -19.64
C LEU A 301 7.29 9.95 -20.64
N LEU A 302 7.54 9.75 -21.93
CA LEU A 302 6.86 10.44 -23.02
C LEU A 302 6.27 9.45 -24.03
N ARG A 303 5.04 9.76 -24.46
CA ARG A 303 4.30 8.97 -25.46
C ARG A 303 4.08 7.49 -25.07
N SER A 304 3.71 7.22 -23.82
CA SER A 304 3.32 5.86 -23.41
C SER A 304 1.87 5.56 -23.80
N SER A 305 1.62 4.31 -24.22
CA SER A 305 0.27 3.76 -24.36
C SER A 305 -0.25 3.12 -23.07
N ASP A 306 0.61 2.93 -22.06
CA ASP A 306 0.30 2.34 -20.76
C ASP A 306 1.27 2.91 -19.70
N ARG A 307 1.06 4.17 -19.37
CA ARG A 307 1.95 4.92 -18.48
C ARG A 307 2.02 4.34 -17.07
N ASN A 308 0.89 3.87 -16.54
CA ASN A 308 0.84 3.33 -15.19
C ASN A 308 1.58 1.99 -15.13
N GLY A 309 1.32 1.08 -16.07
CA GLY A 309 2.07 -0.17 -16.15
C GLY A 309 3.55 0.04 -16.43
N ASP A 310 3.94 1.09 -17.16
CA ASP A 310 5.36 1.45 -17.34
C ASP A 310 6.03 1.87 -16.03
N VAL A 311 5.38 2.71 -15.23
CA VAL A 311 5.88 3.09 -13.89
C VAL A 311 5.99 1.84 -13.00
N ASP A 312 4.97 0.99 -12.96
CA ASP A 312 4.96 -0.23 -12.13
C ASP A 312 6.09 -1.20 -12.50
N ARG A 313 6.31 -1.42 -13.81
CA ARG A 313 7.42 -2.27 -14.32
C ARG A 313 8.79 -1.69 -13.98
N ILE A 314 8.95 -0.37 -14.07
CA ILE A 314 10.20 0.31 -13.71
C ILE A 314 10.46 0.17 -12.21
N LEU A 315 9.48 0.47 -11.35
CA LEU A 315 9.63 0.36 -9.90
C LEU A 315 9.93 -1.08 -9.48
N SER A 316 9.22 -2.06 -10.04
CA SER A 316 9.48 -3.48 -9.79
C SER A 316 10.92 -3.86 -10.17
N GLY A 317 11.39 -3.41 -11.33
CA GLY A 317 12.76 -3.65 -11.79
C GLY A 317 13.84 -2.97 -10.93
N LEU A 318 13.59 -1.74 -10.46
CA LEU A 318 14.47 -1.01 -9.55
C LEU A 318 14.58 -1.73 -8.20
N THR A 319 13.45 -2.11 -7.61
CA THR A 319 13.42 -2.83 -6.33
C THR A 319 14.17 -4.16 -6.43
N ALA A 320 13.90 -4.96 -7.46
CA ALA A 320 14.61 -6.23 -7.68
C ALA A 320 16.14 -6.04 -7.86
N SER A 321 16.56 -4.98 -8.57
CA SER A 321 17.98 -4.72 -8.84
C SER A 321 18.74 -4.18 -7.64
N LEU A 322 18.10 -3.35 -6.81
CA LEU A 322 18.71 -2.82 -5.58
C LEU A 322 18.88 -3.92 -4.53
N GLN A 323 17.93 -4.86 -4.45
CA GLN A 323 18.05 -6.07 -3.65
C GLN A 323 19.25 -6.93 -4.10
N TYR A 324 19.53 -7.00 -5.41
CA TYR A 324 20.70 -7.71 -5.95
C TYR A 324 22.04 -7.00 -5.65
N GLN A 325 22.10 -5.66 -5.75
CA GLN A 325 23.33 -4.87 -5.57
C GLN A 325 23.83 -4.80 -4.12
N SER A 326 22.96 -4.93 -3.12
CA SER A 326 23.36 -5.00 -1.70
C SER A 326 24.02 -6.34 -1.31
N GLY A 327 24.40 -7.16 -2.30
CA GLY A 327 24.91 -8.53 -2.08
C GLY A 327 23.83 -9.55 -1.75
N GLY A 328 22.56 -9.16 -1.82
CA GLY A 328 21.41 -9.98 -1.45
C GLY A 328 20.83 -10.75 -2.63
N SER A 329 21.37 -11.92 -2.91
CA SER A 329 20.44 -12.98 -3.34
C SER A 329 19.44 -13.19 -2.19
N PHE A 330 18.14 -13.15 -2.45
CA PHE A 330 17.11 -13.44 -1.43
C PHE A 330 17.40 -14.77 -0.69
N ALA A 331 18.08 -15.71 -1.36
CA ALA A 331 18.55 -16.98 -0.79
C ALA A 331 19.81 -16.86 0.11
N ASP A 332 20.67 -15.86 -0.11
CA ASP A 332 21.88 -15.63 0.70
C ASP A 332 21.62 -14.67 1.87
N MET A 333 20.67 -13.74 1.74
CA MET A 333 20.17 -12.91 2.86
C MET A 333 19.43 -13.76 3.91
N LEU A 334 18.74 -14.81 3.47
CA LEU A 334 18.19 -15.87 4.33
C LEU A 334 19.29 -16.76 4.96
N LYS A 335 20.49 -16.83 4.37
CA LYS A 335 21.63 -17.58 4.93
C LYS A 335 22.42 -16.77 5.96
N GLU A 336 22.70 -15.49 5.74
CA GLU A 336 23.47 -14.70 6.72
C GLU A 336 22.64 -14.26 7.93
N ARG A 337 21.32 -14.00 7.80
CA ARG A 337 20.42 -13.90 8.99
C ARG A 337 20.28 -15.26 9.73
N ARG A 338 20.63 -16.38 9.08
CA ARG A 338 20.73 -17.71 9.71
C ARG A 338 22.09 -18.02 10.34
N LEU A 339 23.17 -17.31 10.00
CA LEU A 339 24.52 -17.67 10.48
C LEU A 339 24.92 -16.98 11.79
N THR A 340 24.12 -16.04 12.32
CA THR A 340 24.19 -15.59 13.72
C THR A 340 23.05 -16.08 14.61
N LYS A 341 22.14 -16.94 14.09
CA LYS A 341 21.22 -17.72 14.91
C LYS A 341 21.58 -19.20 14.78
N LYS A 342 22.30 -19.67 15.79
CA LYS A 342 22.74 -21.05 16.04
C LYS A 342 21.82 -22.10 15.38
N ALA A 343 22.40 -22.85 14.43
CA ALA A 343 21.83 -23.86 13.54
C ALA A 343 20.53 -24.56 13.98
N ILE A 344 19.42 -24.31 13.25
CA ILE A 344 18.21 -25.15 13.15
C ILE A 344 17.64 -25.02 11.71
N GLU A 345 17.05 -26.09 11.17
CA GLU A 345 16.48 -26.25 9.81
C GLU A 345 15.56 -25.11 9.33
N PRO A 346 15.28 -24.98 8.01
CA PRO A 346 14.44 -23.89 7.51
C PRO A 346 13.03 -23.91 8.14
N GLU A 347 12.71 -22.89 8.95
CA GLU A 347 11.38 -22.74 9.54
C GLU A 347 10.34 -22.63 8.44
N LYS A 348 9.42 -23.60 8.48
CA LYS A 348 8.26 -23.68 7.62
C LYS A 348 7.17 -22.81 8.25
N ASN A 349 6.72 -21.76 7.58
CA ASN A 349 5.68 -20.85 8.08
C ASN A 349 4.46 -20.85 7.14
N VAL A 350 3.32 -20.37 7.60
CA VAL A 350 2.10 -20.17 6.82
C VAL A 350 1.48 -18.81 7.15
N SER A 351 1.07 -18.07 6.13
CA SER A 351 0.37 -16.79 6.25
C SER A 351 -1.14 -16.97 6.16
N LEU A 352 -1.88 -16.36 7.10
CA LEU A 352 -3.33 -16.37 7.13
C LEU A 352 -3.85 -14.95 7.10
N MET A 353 -4.84 -14.69 6.26
CA MET A 353 -5.51 -13.40 6.19
C MET A 353 -7.00 -13.59 6.51
N PHE A 354 -7.50 -12.85 7.49
CA PHE A 354 -8.90 -12.86 7.90
C PHE A 354 -9.52 -11.51 7.57
N VAL A 355 -10.69 -11.53 6.95
CA VAL A 355 -11.50 -10.33 6.69
C VAL A 355 -12.89 -10.48 7.31
N GLY A 356 -13.61 -9.36 7.36
CA GLY A 356 -14.98 -9.25 7.87
C GLY A 356 -16.06 -9.95 7.05
N ASP A 357 -17.30 -9.49 7.24
CA ASP A 357 -18.49 -10.01 6.56
C ASP A 357 -18.51 -9.67 5.06
N ILE A 358 -18.84 -10.66 4.23
CA ILE A 358 -19.07 -10.51 2.78
C ILE A 358 -20.52 -10.86 2.47
N MET A 359 -21.27 -9.87 1.98
CA MET A 359 -22.63 -10.00 1.47
C MET A 359 -22.72 -9.25 0.12
N MET A 360 -22.72 -10.01 -0.97
CA MET A 360 -22.73 -9.50 -2.35
C MET A 360 -24.14 -9.51 -2.97
N ASP A 361 -25.15 -9.19 -2.18
CA ASP A 361 -26.54 -9.04 -2.63
C ASP A 361 -26.96 -7.56 -2.52
N GLN A 362 -28.22 -7.25 -2.81
CA GLN A 362 -28.81 -5.92 -2.66
C GLN A 362 -28.00 -4.82 -3.37
N GLY A 363 -27.56 -3.77 -2.67
CA GLY A 363 -26.80 -2.66 -3.22
C GLY A 363 -25.45 -3.07 -3.81
N VAL A 364 -24.79 -4.10 -3.27
CA VAL A 364 -23.54 -4.62 -3.84
C VAL A 364 -23.81 -5.25 -5.20
N GLN A 365 -24.85 -6.09 -5.31
CA GLN A 365 -25.26 -6.70 -6.58
C GLN A 365 -25.71 -5.64 -7.60
N GLN A 366 -26.40 -4.59 -7.15
CA GLN A 366 -26.76 -3.46 -8.02
C GLN A 366 -25.51 -2.77 -8.57
N MET A 367 -24.50 -2.53 -7.73
CA MET A 367 -23.24 -1.92 -8.17
C MET A 367 -22.46 -2.81 -9.14
N ILE A 368 -22.40 -4.12 -8.91
CA ILE A 368 -21.83 -5.10 -9.84
C ILE A 368 -22.53 -5.00 -11.21
N ASN A 369 -23.86 -4.97 -11.23
CA ASN A 369 -24.63 -4.87 -12.47
C ASN A 369 -24.39 -3.56 -13.23
N LEU A 370 -24.28 -2.43 -12.51
CA LEU A 370 -23.96 -1.13 -13.09
C LEU A 370 -22.55 -1.09 -13.71
N HIS A 371 -21.63 -1.93 -13.21
CA HIS A 371 -20.26 -2.06 -13.72
C HIS A 371 -20.11 -3.29 -14.62
N GLY A 372 -21.11 -3.56 -15.45
CA GLY A 372 -21.04 -4.57 -16.51
C GLY A 372 -21.24 -6.02 -16.04
N GLY A 373 -21.66 -6.22 -14.79
CA GLY A 373 -21.84 -7.56 -14.22
C GLY A 373 -20.53 -8.26 -13.89
N ASP A 374 -19.45 -7.49 -13.66
CA ASP A 374 -18.15 -8.03 -13.23
C ASP A 374 -18.15 -8.29 -11.73
N PHE A 375 -18.21 -9.57 -11.33
CA PHE A 375 -18.20 -9.95 -9.92
C PHE A 375 -16.83 -9.78 -9.25
N MET A 376 -15.77 -9.47 -10.01
CA MET A 376 -14.49 -9.04 -9.45
C MET A 376 -14.47 -7.56 -9.07
N PHE A 377 -15.46 -6.78 -9.52
CA PHE A 377 -15.56 -5.35 -9.23
C PHE A 377 -15.40 -5.01 -7.74
N PRO A 378 -16.07 -5.71 -6.79
CA PRO A 378 -15.89 -5.43 -5.36
C PRO A 378 -14.45 -5.60 -4.86
N PHE A 379 -13.60 -6.38 -5.53
CA PHE A 379 -12.24 -6.71 -5.07
C PHE A 379 -11.13 -5.88 -5.72
N GLU A 380 -11.45 -4.92 -6.60
CA GLU A 380 -10.45 -4.20 -7.42
C GLU A 380 -9.32 -3.53 -6.62
N TYR A 381 -9.60 -3.06 -5.40
CA TYR A 381 -8.64 -2.34 -4.55
C TYR A 381 -7.88 -3.22 -3.55
N VAL A 382 -8.15 -4.52 -3.56
CA VAL A 382 -7.52 -5.49 -2.64
C VAL A 382 -6.87 -6.67 -3.40
N PRO A 383 -6.08 -6.44 -4.47
CA PRO A 383 -5.50 -7.53 -5.26
C PRO A 383 -4.43 -8.34 -4.50
N PHE A 384 -3.95 -7.83 -3.37
CA PHE A 384 -2.94 -8.45 -2.51
C PHE A 384 -3.51 -9.58 -1.62
N LEU A 385 -4.84 -9.72 -1.51
CA LEU A 385 -5.47 -10.78 -0.70
C LEU A 385 -4.96 -12.18 -1.09
N LYS A 386 -4.69 -12.39 -2.39
CA LYS A 386 -4.18 -13.64 -2.96
C LYS A 386 -2.75 -14.00 -2.56
N ASP A 387 -2.01 -13.06 -1.96
CA ASP A 387 -0.61 -13.28 -1.57
C ASP A 387 -0.52 -14.07 -0.26
N SER A 388 -1.62 -14.14 0.51
CA SER A 388 -1.75 -15.00 1.69
C SER A 388 -1.93 -16.48 1.31
N ASP A 389 -1.36 -17.40 2.10
CA ASP A 389 -1.49 -18.85 1.86
C ASP A 389 -2.92 -19.34 2.11
N ILE A 390 -3.62 -18.70 3.05
CA ILE A 390 -4.99 -18.99 3.45
C ILE A 390 -5.75 -17.68 3.69
N LEU A 391 -6.71 -17.37 2.83
CA LEU A 391 -7.65 -16.27 3.02
C LEU A 391 -9.02 -16.77 3.51
N PHE A 392 -9.56 -16.10 4.54
CA PHE A 392 -10.80 -16.43 5.25
C PHE A 392 -11.77 -15.24 5.37
N ALA A 393 -13.07 -15.49 5.18
CA ALA A 393 -14.16 -14.54 5.48
C ALA A 393 -15.39 -15.24 6.10
N ASN A 394 -16.32 -14.45 6.66
CA ASN A 394 -17.71 -14.90 6.83
C ASN A 394 -18.51 -14.54 5.57
N LEU A 395 -19.17 -15.53 4.97
CA LEU A 395 -20.02 -15.34 3.80
C LEU A 395 -21.49 -15.31 4.25
N ASP A 396 -22.06 -14.11 4.28
CA ASP A 396 -23.28 -13.81 5.03
C ASP A 396 -24.53 -13.97 4.15
N GLY A 397 -24.91 -15.23 3.94
CA GLY A 397 -26.07 -15.62 3.14
C GLY A 397 -25.77 -16.73 2.12
N PRO A 398 -26.81 -17.34 1.52
CA PRO A 398 -26.65 -18.35 0.48
C PRO A 398 -26.16 -17.73 -0.83
N VAL A 399 -25.37 -18.51 -1.58
CA VAL A 399 -24.94 -18.21 -2.95
C VAL A 399 -25.60 -19.22 -3.88
N SER A 400 -26.76 -18.86 -4.43
CA SER A 400 -27.60 -19.80 -5.17
C SER A 400 -28.58 -19.06 -6.08
N ASP A 401 -28.98 -19.70 -7.17
CA ASP A 401 -30.14 -19.30 -7.99
C ASP A 401 -31.38 -20.19 -7.72
N GLN A 402 -31.29 -21.10 -6.74
CA GLN A 402 -32.35 -22.02 -6.31
C GLN A 402 -33.01 -21.57 -5.00
N GLY A 403 -33.98 -22.36 -4.53
CA GLY A 403 -34.68 -22.14 -3.26
C GLY A 403 -35.84 -21.14 -3.36
N TYR A 404 -36.47 -20.87 -2.22
CA TYR A 404 -37.55 -19.89 -2.08
C TYR A 404 -37.31 -19.05 -0.85
N ASP A 405 -37.57 -17.75 -0.96
CA ASP A 405 -37.45 -16.80 0.14
C ASP A 405 -38.38 -17.20 1.29
N LEU A 406 -37.81 -17.39 2.49
CA LEU A 406 -38.56 -17.72 3.70
C LEU A 406 -39.21 -16.50 4.37
N GLY A 407 -39.02 -15.30 3.82
CA GLY A 407 -39.66 -14.07 4.26
C GLY A 407 -39.04 -13.44 5.50
N ASN A 408 -37.72 -13.56 5.68
CA ASN A 408 -36.99 -12.82 6.71
C ASN A 408 -37.03 -11.31 6.40
N VAL A 409 -36.91 -10.46 7.42
CA VAL A 409 -36.94 -8.98 7.25
C VAL A 409 -35.85 -8.51 6.28
N HIS A 410 -34.71 -9.20 6.30
CA HIS A 410 -33.65 -9.09 5.30
C HIS A 410 -33.31 -10.50 4.83
N SER A 411 -33.84 -10.92 3.68
CA SER A 411 -33.47 -12.18 3.03
C SER A 411 -32.38 -11.92 2.00
N PHE A 412 -31.21 -12.53 2.18
CA PHE A 412 -30.11 -12.44 1.23
C PHE A 412 -30.03 -13.68 0.34
N ARG A 413 -29.75 -13.49 -0.95
CA ARG A 413 -29.31 -14.55 -1.86
C ARG A 413 -28.40 -13.99 -2.94
N MET A 414 -27.13 -14.31 -2.80
CA MET A 414 -26.08 -13.90 -3.72
C MET A 414 -26.12 -14.71 -5.02
N ASP A 415 -25.79 -14.06 -6.14
CA ASP A 415 -25.68 -14.70 -7.46
C ASP A 415 -24.56 -15.77 -7.44
N PRO A 416 -24.77 -16.95 -8.06
CA PRO A 416 -23.75 -17.99 -8.17
C PRO A 416 -22.37 -17.56 -8.67
N LYS A 417 -22.27 -16.48 -9.45
CA LYS A 417 -21.00 -15.91 -9.94
C LYS A 417 -20.10 -15.35 -8.84
N VAL A 418 -20.63 -15.15 -7.63
CA VAL A 418 -19.84 -14.80 -6.45
C VAL A 418 -18.78 -15.87 -6.15
N ILE A 419 -19.07 -17.16 -6.38
CA ILE A 419 -18.11 -18.24 -6.07
C ILE A 419 -16.84 -18.16 -6.93
N PRO A 420 -16.90 -18.08 -8.28
CA PRO A 420 -15.72 -17.80 -9.10
C PRO A 420 -14.97 -16.53 -8.69
N ALA A 421 -15.68 -15.45 -8.33
CA ALA A 421 -15.04 -14.21 -7.92
C ALA A 421 -14.28 -14.33 -6.60
N LEU A 422 -14.85 -15.00 -5.59
CA LEU A 422 -14.16 -15.32 -4.34
C LEU A 422 -12.92 -16.17 -4.59
N ALA A 423 -13.02 -17.21 -5.43
CA ALA A 423 -11.88 -18.05 -5.76
C ALA A 423 -10.78 -17.25 -6.49
N GLN A 424 -11.15 -16.38 -7.42
CA GLN A 424 -10.22 -15.51 -8.15
C GLN A 424 -9.57 -14.45 -7.25
N ALA A 425 -10.29 -13.95 -6.23
CA ALA A 425 -9.76 -13.05 -5.21
C ALA A 425 -8.82 -13.73 -4.20
N GLY A 426 -8.77 -15.07 -4.18
CA GLY A 426 -7.86 -15.86 -3.35
C GLY A 426 -8.50 -16.52 -2.13
N PHE A 427 -9.83 -16.45 -1.95
CA PHE A 427 -10.50 -17.07 -0.81
C PHE A 427 -10.37 -18.59 -0.86
N THR A 428 -9.94 -19.17 0.26
CA THR A 428 -9.76 -20.63 0.39
C THR A 428 -10.67 -21.25 1.43
N VAL A 429 -11.14 -20.45 2.39
CA VAL A 429 -12.03 -20.88 3.48
C VAL A 429 -13.10 -19.80 3.70
N VAL A 430 -14.35 -20.20 3.91
CA VAL A 430 -15.41 -19.28 4.35
C VAL A 430 -16.24 -19.90 5.47
N SER A 431 -16.64 -19.08 6.44
CA SER A 431 -17.68 -19.47 7.39
C SER A 431 -19.05 -19.28 6.77
N LEU A 432 -19.92 -20.28 6.98
CA LEU A 432 -21.35 -20.23 6.65
C LEU A 432 -22.23 -20.34 7.90
N ALA A 433 -21.62 -20.42 9.09
CA ALA A 433 -22.37 -20.49 10.35
C ALA A 433 -22.80 -19.08 10.74
N ASN A 434 -23.86 -18.57 10.11
CA ASN A 434 -24.44 -17.26 10.35
C ASN A 434 -25.97 -17.31 10.24
N ASN A 435 -26.64 -16.22 10.62
CA ASN A 435 -28.10 -16.11 10.64
C ASN A 435 -28.73 -16.12 9.23
N HIS A 436 -28.01 -15.69 8.20
CA HIS A 436 -28.54 -15.48 6.85
C HIS A 436 -28.41 -16.67 5.91
N ILE A 437 -27.56 -17.66 6.20
CA ILE A 437 -27.29 -18.79 5.30
C ILE A 437 -28.53 -19.60 4.90
N GLY A 438 -29.58 -19.54 5.72
CA GLY A 438 -30.85 -20.24 5.52
C GLY A 438 -31.95 -19.43 4.83
N ASP A 439 -31.72 -18.16 4.47
CA ASP A 439 -32.78 -17.23 4.05
C ASP A 439 -33.66 -17.74 2.88
N TRP A 440 -33.09 -18.61 2.03
CA TRP A 440 -33.76 -19.21 0.86
C TRP A 440 -34.01 -20.72 0.99
N GLY A 441 -34.03 -21.22 2.23
CA GLY A 441 -34.34 -22.60 2.57
C GLY A 441 -33.22 -23.61 2.29
N LEU A 442 -33.49 -24.88 2.61
CA LEU A 442 -32.51 -25.97 2.51
C LEU A 442 -31.96 -26.17 1.09
N THR A 443 -32.77 -25.93 0.05
CA THR A 443 -32.33 -26.06 -1.34
C THR A 443 -31.21 -25.07 -1.67
N ALA A 444 -31.34 -23.80 -1.30
CA ALA A 444 -30.31 -22.79 -1.52
C ALA A 444 -29.07 -23.05 -0.62
N PHE A 445 -29.29 -23.51 0.61
CA PHE A 445 -28.22 -23.91 1.53
C PHE A 445 -27.34 -25.03 0.95
N GLU A 446 -27.94 -26.13 0.52
CA GLU A 446 -27.21 -27.27 -0.06
C GLU A 446 -26.54 -26.90 -1.38
N ASP A 447 -27.20 -26.12 -2.23
CA ASP A 447 -26.62 -25.61 -3.47
C ASP A 447 -25.38 -24.74 -3.20
N THR A 448 -25.44 -23.88 -2.18
CA THR A 448 -24.28 -23.07 -1.74
C THR A 448 -23.09 -23.95 -1.34
N LEU A 449 -23.33 -25.01 -0.54
CA LEU A 449 -22.28 -25.98 -0.18
C LEU A 449 -21.67 -26.67 -1.40
N ASN A 450 -22.50 -27.07 -2.38
CA ASN A 450 -22.05 -27.70 -3.62
C ASN A 450 -21.18 -26.77 -4.47
N ARG A 451 -21.57 -25.49 -4.59
CA ARG A 451 -20.86 -24.51 -5.39
C ARG A 451 -19.52 -24.14 -4.77
N LEU A 452 -19.46 -23.91 -3.45
CA LEU A 452 -18.20 -23.65 -2.75
C LEU A 452 -17.20 -24.79 -2.94
N ARG A 453 -17.65 -26.04 -2.82
CA ARG A 453 -16.84 -27.23 -3.11
C ARG A 453 -16.33 -27.24 -4.55
N SER A 454 -17.19 -26.92 -5.51
CA SER A 454 -16.83 -26.85 -6.93
C SER A 454 -15.84 -25.72 -7.23
N GLY A 455 -15.88 -24.64 -6.45
CA GLY A 455 -14.96 -23.51 -6.50
C GLY A 455 -13.65 -23.71 -5.72
N ASN A 456 -13.43 -24.87 -5.11
CA ASN A 456 -12.29 -25.16 -4.21
C ASN A 456 -12.20 -24.24 -2.98
N ILE A 457 -13.34 -23.72 -2.52
CA ILE A 457 -13.45 -22.93 -1.29
C ILE A 457 -14.03 -23.85 -0.21
N LEU A 458 -13.40 -23.91 0.96
CA LEU A 458 -13.82 -24.76 2.06
C LEU A 458 -14.89 -24.08 2.92
N PRO A 459 -16.16 -24.55 2.91
CA PRO A 459 -17.15 -24.08 3.88
C PRO A 459 -16.89 -24.67 5.26
N VAL A 460 -16.96 -23.83 6.29
CA VAL A 460 -16.84 -24.24 7.69
C VAL A 460 -18.09 -23.87 8.49
N GLY A 461 -18.36 -24.64 9.54
CA GLY A 461 -19.51 -24.42 10.41
C GLY A 461 -20.87 -24.80 9.81
N ALA A 462 -20.89 -25.28 8.58
CA ALA A 462 -22.06 -25.77 7.86
C ALA A 462 -21.75 -27.10 7.16
N GLY A 463 -22.76 -27.94 6.98
CA GLY A 463 -22.61 -29.22 6.30
C GLY A 463 -23.94 -29.87 5.96
N TYR A 464 -23.87 -30.98 5.23
CA TYR A 464 -25.04 -31.78 4.83
C TYR A 464 -25.66 -32.54 6.02
N THR A 465 -24.94 -32.58 7.15
CA THR A 465 -25.38 -33.08 8.46
C THR A 465 -24.63 -32.33 9.57
N LYS A 466 -25.11 -32.42 10.83
CA LYS A 466 -24.38 -31.89 12.00
C LYS A 466 -22.96 -32.46 12.09
N SER A 467 -22.78 -33.76 11.91
CA SER A 467 -21.49 -34.46 11.90
C SER A 467 -20.56 -33.97 10.79
N ASN A 468 -21.11 -33.64 9.62
CA ASN A 468 -20.32 -33.04 8.54
C ASN A 468 -19.89 -31.60 8.88
N ALA A 469 -20.78 -30.82 9.49
CA ALA A 469 -20.52 -29.46 9.92
C ALA A 469 -19.48 -29.41 11.05
N SER A 470 -19.51 -30.36 12.00
CA SER A 470 -18.59 -30.47 13.15
C SER A 470 -17.22 -31.05 12.79
N THR A 471 -17.04 -31.53 11.56
CA THR A 471 -15.75 -32.03 11.08
C THR A 471 -14.84 -30.86 10.72
N VAL A 472 -13.74 -30.71 11.48
CA VAL A 472 -12.67 -29.74 11.21
C VAL A 472 -12.20 -29.81 9.76
N LYS A 473 -12.21 -28.67 9.07
CA LYS A 473 -11.63 -28.54 7.74
C LYS A 473 -10.16 -28.19 7.89
N ILE A 474 -9.27 -28.91 7.21
CA ILE A 474 -7.83 -28.77 7.40
C ILE A 474 -7.21 -28.30 6.10
N VAL A 475 -6.47 -27.20 6.16
CA VAL A 475 -5.59 -26.75 5.08
C VAL A 475 -4.16 -27.00 5.52
N GLU A 476 -3.39 -27.72 4.70
CA GLU A 476 -1.98 -27.96 4.94
C GLU A 476 -1.13 -27.12 3.98
N ARG A 477 -0.23 -26.32 4.55
CA ARG A 477 0.75 -25.49 3.82
C ARG A 477 2.07 -25.60 4.55
N ASN A 478 3.15 -25.83 3.80
CA ASN A 478 4.50 -25.98 4.36
C ASN A 478 4.56 -27.00 5.51
N GLY A 479 3.77 -28.08 5.46
CA GLY A 479 3.71 -29.11 6.51
C GLY A 479 3.09 -28.65 7.85
N ILE A 480 2.43 -27.50 7.87
CA ILE A 480 1.62 -27.00 8.98
C ILE A 480 0.16 -27.23 8.63
N LYS A 481 -0.54 -27.95 9.50
CA LYS A 481 -1.99 -28.19 9.39
C LYS A 481 -2.72 -27.10 10.17
N VAL A 482 -3.46 -26.26 9.45
CA VAL A 482 -4.40 -25.32 10.08
C VAL A 482 -5.82 -25.86 9.96
N GLY A 483 -6.47 -26.04 11.10
CA GLY A 483 -7.87 -26.47 11.19
C GLY A 483 -8.82 -25.30 11.29
N PHE A 484 -10.03 -25.44 10.74
CA PHE A 484 -11.08 -24.44 10.80
C PHE A 484 -12.39 -25.05 11.26
N LEU A 485 -13.06 -24.37 12.19
CA LEU A 485 -14.43 -24.59 12.64
C LEU A 485 -15.18 -23.26 12.65
N GLY A 486 -16.49 -23.30 12.47
CA GLY A 486 -17.37 -22.12 12.54
C GLY A 486 -18.62 -22.43 13.37
N PHE A 487 -19.10 -21.48 14.16
CA PHE A 487 -20.31 -21.63 14.98
C PHE A 487 -21.15 -20.35 14.92
N SER A 488 -22.47 -20.51 14.86
CA SER A 488 -23.42 -19.40 14.96
C SER A 488 -24.01 -19.34 16.36
N ASP A 489 -23.88 -18.19 17.02
CA ASP A 489 -24.64 -17.88 18.24
C ASP A 489 -25.96 -17.16 17.94
N VAL A 490 -26.12 -16.69 16.70
CA VAL A 490 -27.27 -15.94 16.24
C VAL A 490 -27.85 -16.64 15.03
N GLY A 491 -28.95 -17.38 15.22
CA GLY A 491 -29.78 -17.94 14.15
C GLY A 491 -29.06 -18.68 12.99
N PRO A 492 -29.84 -19.13 11.99
CA PRO A 492 -31.23 -19.51 12.17
C PRO A 492 -31.31 -20.79 13.03
N THR A 493 -32.08 -20.75 14.12
CA THR A 493 -32.21 -21.91 15.04
C THR A 493 -32.93 -23.10 14.40
N TRP A 494 -33.66 -22.88 13.30
CA TRP A 494 -34.31 -23.96 12.57
C TRP A 494 -33.32 -24.79 11.75
N LEU A 495 -32.12 -24.26 11.45
CA LEU A 495 -31.07 -24.93 10.68
C LEU A 495 -30.02 -25.60 11.58
N THR A 496 -30.30 -25.76 12.86
CA THR A 496 -29.47 -26.52 13.80
C THR A 496 -30.11 -27.88 14.02
N HIS A 497 -29.97 -28.77 13.03
CA HIS A 497 -30.56 -30.09 13.04
C HIS A 497 -29.64 -31.13 13.71
N ASN A 498 -30.17 -32.34 13.92
CA ASN A 498 -29.35 -33.52 14.20
C ASN A 498 -28.76 -34.06 12.88
N ASP A 499 -28.22 -35.29 12.89
CA ASP A 499 -27.55 -35.90 11.73
C ASP A 499 -28.46 -36.32 10.57
N SER A 500 -29.71 -35.85 10.52
CA SER A 500 -30.68 -36.23 9.46
C SER A 500 -30.86 -35.18 8.37
N LEU A 501 -30.44 -33.94 8.59
CA LEU A 501 -30.65 -32.82 7.67
C LEU A 501 -29.40 -31.92 7.60
N PRO A 502 -29.24 -31.13 6.51
CA PRO A 502 -28.22 -30.11 6.41
C PRO A 502 -28.29 -29.16 7.60
N SER A 503 -27.15 -28.83 8.19
CA SER A 503 -27.09 -28.11 9.45
C SER A 503 -25.92 -27.15 9.52
N ILE A 504 -26.11 -26.07 10.26
CA ILE A 504 -25.01 -25.28 10.83
C ILE A 504 -24.68 -25.76 12.24
N LEU A 505 -23.50 -25.37 12.74
CA LEU A 505 -23.14 -25.57 14.15
C LEU A 505 -23.61 -24.39 15.00
N SER A 506 -24.28 -24.69 16.11
CA SER A 506 -24.67 -23.68 17.09
C SER A 506 -23.56 -23.46 18.13
N ALA A 507 -23.34 -22.20 18.52
CA ALA A 507 -22.49 -21.85 19.66
C ALA A 507 -23.09 -22.32 21.00
N SER A 508 -24.39 -22.64 21.02
CA SER A 508 -25.09 -23.22 22.18
C SER A 508 -25.10 -24.75 22.18
N ASP A 509 -24.40 -25.40 21.24
CA ASP A 509 -24.29 -26.85 21.22
C ASP A 509 -23.63 -27.35 22.52
N PRO A 510 -24.26 -28.28 23.26
CA PRO A 510 -23.67 -28.82 24.50
C PRO A 510 -22.32 -29.52 24.25
N GLU A 511 -22.05 -29.94 23.02
CA GLU A 511 -20.82 -30.61 22.61
C GLU A 511 -19.74 -29.63 22.10
N ILE A 512 -19.98 -28.32 22.09
CA ILE A 512 -19.05 -27.33 21.50
C ILE A 512 -17.61 -27.49 22.00
N LYS A 513 -17.43 -27.65 23.32
CA LYS A 513 -16.11 -27.86 23.94
C LYS A 513 -15.42 -29.12 23.43
N SER A 514 -16.16 -30.22 23.30
CA SER A 514 -15.60 -31.50 22.85
C SER A 514 -15.31 -31.47 21.35
N ILE A 515 -16.14 -30.81 20.54
CA ILE A 515 -15.91 -30.58 19.11
C ILE A 515 -14.59 -29.81 18.91
N ILE A 516 -14.41 -28.67 19.58
CA ILE A 516 -13.19 -27.85 19.49
C ILE A 516 -11.97 -28.63 20.00
N SER A 517 -12.06 -29.26 21.17
CA SER A 517 -10.94 -30.02 21.73
C SER A 517 -10.52 -31.21 20.86
N ASN A 518 -11.48 -31.91 20.24
CA ASN A 518 -11.17 -33.02 19.35
C ASN A 518 -10.61 -32.56 18.00
N ALA A 519 -11.01 -31.38 17.52
CA ALA A 519 -10.43 -30.76 16.34
C ALA A 519 -8.99 -30.32 16.58
N ALA A 520 -8.72 -29.65 17.71
CA ALA A 520 -7.39 -29.14 18.07
C ALA A 520 -6.32 -30.24 18.09
N LYS A 521 -6.69 -31.47 18.51
CA LYS A 521 -5.79 -32.63 18.52
C LYS A 521 -5.33 -33.11 17.13
N LYS A 522 -5.99 -32.67 16.05
CA LYS A 522 -5.74 -33.14 14.68
C LYS A 522 -4.88 -32.18 13.85
N VAL A 523 -4.59 -31.00 14.39
CA VAL A 523 -3.98 -29.88 13.67
C VAL A 523 -2.85 -29.26 14.47
N ASN A 524 -2.03 -28.44 13.82
CA ASN A 524 -1.02 -27.63 14.52
C ASN A 524 -1.67 -26.41 15.16
N HIS A 525 -2.52 -25.73 14.38
CA HIS A 525 -3.26 -24.56 14.83
C HIS A 525 -4.73 -24.73 14.49
N LEU A 526 -5.61 -24.48 15.45
CA LEU A 526 -7.05 -24.46 15.22
C LEU A 526 -7.56 -23.02 15.22
N VAL A 527 -8.24 -22.65 14.15
CA VAL A 527 -9.02 -21.42 14.02
C VAL A 527 -10.48 -21.75 14.30
N VAL A 528 -11.11 -21.00 15.21
CA VAL A 528 -12.54 -21.09 15.49
C VAL A 528 -13.20 -19.77 15.14
N SER A 529 -14.14 -19.80 14.20
CA SER A 529 -14.95 -18.64 13.84
C SER A 529 -16.27 -18.64 14.58
N PHE A 530 -16.71 -17.47 15.06
CA PHE A 530 -18.01 -17.28 15.68
C PHE A 530 -18.78 -16.14 15.02
N HIS A 531 -20.04 -16.38 14.72
CA HIS A 531 -21.00 -15.35 14.34
C HIS A 531 -21.86 -15.03 15.58
N PHE A 532 -21.49 -13.97 16.32
CA PHE A 532 -21.96 -13.73 17.69
C PHE A 532 -21.94 -12.26 18.13
N GLY A 533 -22.64 -11.93 19.23
CA GLY A 533 -22.72 -10.56 19.73
C GLY A 533 -24.02 -9.88 19.36
N GLU A 534 -23.99 -8.56 19.24
CA GLU A 534 -25.16 -7.72 18.98
C GLU A 534 -24.86 -6.77 17.82
N GLU A 535 -25.78 -6.63 16.87
CA GLU A 535 -25.64 -5.75 15.71
C GLU A 535 -25.31 -4.30 16.11
N TYR A 536 -24.31 -3.73 15.44
CA TYR A 536 -23.78 -2.38 15.59
C TYR A 536 -23.26 -2.01 16.98
N ARG A 537 -23.01 -3.01 17.84
CA ARG A 537 -22.46 -2.78 19.17
C ARG A 537 -20.94 -2.89 19.15
N SER A 538 -20.24 -1.77 19.32
CA SER A 538 -18.77 -1.75 19.40
C SER A 538 -18.19 -2.39 20.67
N LYS A 539 -19.00 -2.55 21.72
CA LYS A 539 -18.58 -3.17 22.97
C LYS A 539 -18.85 -4.68 22.97
N VAL A 540 -17.78 -5.46 23.15
CA VAL A 540 -17.83 -6.92 23.34
C VAL A 540 -18.73 -7.31 24.51
N THR A 541 -19.68 -8.22 24.27
CA THR A 541 -20.58 -8.75 25.31
C THR A 541 -19.87 -9.81 26.16
N ASP A 542 -20.41 -10.09 27.36
CA ASP A 542 -19.84 -11.14 28.20
C ASP A 542 -20.00 -12.52 27.56
N ARG A 543 -21.09 -12.77 26.83
CA ARG A 543 -21.29 -14.02 26.09
C ARG A 543 -20.25 -14.22 24.98
N GLN A 544 -19.90 -13.16 24.22
CA GLN A 544 -18.83 -13.23 23.23
C GLN A 544 -17.49 -13.58 23.91
N ARG A 545 -17.16 -12.92 25.03
CA ARG A 545 -15.96 -13.19 25.82
C ARG A 545 -15.91 -14.63 26.30
N ASP A 546 -16.99 -15.13 26.89
CA ASP A 546 -17.08 -16.48 27.44
C ASP A 546 -16.90 -17.55 26.36
N LEU A 547 -17.53 -17.38 25.19
CA LEU A 547 -17.39 -18.28 24.05
C LEU A 547 -15.95 -18.27 23.49
N ALA A 548 -15.36 -17.09 23.31
CA ALA A 548 -14.02 -16.97 22.76
C ALA A 548 -12.96 -17.53 23.72
N HIS A 549 -13.04 -17.18 25.02
CA HIS A 549 -12.16 -17.73 26.05
C HIS A 549 -12.32 -19.25 26.17
N MET A 550 -13.56 -19.77 26.11
CA MET A 550 -13.82 -21.20 26.10
C MET A 550 -13.18 -21.89 24.91
N ALA A 551 -13.25 -21.31 23.71
CA ALA A 551 -12.65 -21.90 22.52
C ALA A 551 -11.12 -21.99 22.65
N VAL A 552 -10.48 -20.93 23.15
CA VAL A 552 -9.04 -20.95 23.43
C VAL A 552 -8.69 -21.97 24.50
N ASP A 553 -9.46 -22.03 25.60
CA ASP A 553 -9.29 -23.02 26.66
C ASP A 553 -9.48 -24.47 26.16
N ALA A 554 -10.28 -24.66 25.11
CA ALA A 554 -10.49 -25.94 24.45
C ALA A 554 -9.43 -26.27 23.38
N GLY A 555 -8.49 -25.35 23.08
CA GLY A 555 -7.36 -25.58 22.18
C GLY A 555 -7.36 -24.78 20.87
N ALA A 556 -8.26 -23.80 20.70
CA ALA A 556 -8.18 -22.87 19.60
C ALA A 556 -6.95 -21.95 19.75
N LYS A 557 -6.17 -21.77 18.68
CA LYS A 557 -5.06 -20.82 18.64
C LYS A 557 -5.54 -19.42 18.25
N ILE A 558 -6.51 -19.36 17.34
CA ILE A 558 -7.08 -18.13 16.82
C ILE A 558 -8.61 -18.23 16.91
N VAL A 559 -9.26 -17.18 17.40
CA VAL A 559 -10.71 -17.00 17.38
C VAL A 559 -11.03 -15.76 16.54
N ILE A 560 -11.91 -15.91 15.54
CA ILE A 560 -12.32 -14.82 14.64
C ILE A 560 -13.83 -14.62 14.72
N GLY A 561 -14.25 -13.44 15.12
CA GLY A 561 -15.64 -13.04 15.27
C GLY A 561 -16.20 -12.26 14.09
N HIS A 562 -17.49 -12.45 13.84
CA HIS A 562 -18.33 -11.77 12.85
C HIS A 562 -19.73 -11.53 13.45
N TYR A 563 -20.63 -10.82 12.73
CA TYR A 563 -22.01 -10.44 13.11
C TYR A 563 -22.26 -9.00 13.60
N PRO A 564 -21.47 -8.41 14.51
CA PRO A 564 -21.76 -7.05 14.97
C PRO A 564 -21.75 -5.99 13.86
N HIS A 565 -21.23 -6.29 12.66
CA HIS A 565 -21.08 -5.38 11.52
C HIS A 565 -20.25 -4.12 11.84
N VAL A 566 -19.50 -4.14 12.95
CA VAL A 566 -18.57 -3.10 13.40
C VAL A 566 -17.33 -3.76 13.97
N VAL A 567 -16.18 -3.12 13.83
CA VAL A 567 -14.93 -3.61 14.41
C VAL A 567 -15.02 -3.63 15.94
N GLN A 568 -14.59 -4.74 16.53
CA GLN A 568 -14.43 -4.89 17.97
C GLN A 568 -12.98 -5.24 18.31
N LYS A 569 -12.58 -5.01 19.57
CA LYS A 569 -11.20 -5.19 20.04
C LYS A 569 -10.58 -6.54 19.66
N ILE A 570 -9.27 -6.55 19.50
CA ILE A 570 -8.45 -7.77 19.46
C ILE A 570 -7.86 -8.01 20.86
N GLU A 571 -7.82 -9.26 21.30
CA GLU A 571 -7.38 -9.68 22.63
C GLU A 571 -6.43 -10.88 22.53
N ARG A 572 -5.34 -10.85 23.29
CA ARG A 572 -4.53 -12.04 23.57
C ARG A 572 -4.99 -12.67 24.89
N TYR A 573 -5.37 -13.93 24.86
CA TYR A 573 -5.80 -14.69 26.04
C TYR A 573 -5.10 -16.05 26.06
N LYS A 574 -4.33 -16.34 27.12
CA LYS A 574 -3.59 -17.60 27.30
C LYS A 574 -2.76 -18.07 26.08
N GLY A 575 -2.18 -17.12 25.35
CA GLY A 575 -1.38 -17.41 24.15
C GLY A 575 -2.21 -17.65 22.88
N GLY A 576 -3.53 -17.59 22.94
CA GLY A 576 -4.42 -17.50 21.80
C GLY A 576 -4.69 -16.04 21.39
N LEU A 577 -5.06 -15.85 20.12
CA LEU A 577 -5.48 -14.58 19.54
C LEU A 577 -7.01 -14.57 19.36
N ILE A 578 -7.68 -13.50 19.77
CA ILE A 578 -9.13 -13.35 19.66
C ILE A 578 -9.42 -12.02 18.98
N ALA A 579 -10.00 -12.04 17.78
CA ALA A 579 -10.66 -10.88 17.18
C ALA A 579 -12.17 -11.03 17.39
N TYR A 580 -12.80 -10.16 18.18
CA TYR A 580 -14.23 -10.31 18.51
C TYR A 580 -15.17 -9.88 17.39
N SER A 581 -14.75 -8.98 16.52
CA SER A 581 -15.45 -8.70 15.27
C SER A 581 -14.51 -7.96 14.33
N LEU A 582 -14.40 -8.44 13.10
CA LEU A 582 -13.69 -7.75 12.02
C LEU A 582 -14.59 -6.78 11.24
N GLY A 583 -15.85 -6.57 11.65
CA GLY A 583 -16.79 -5.71 10.94
C GLY A 583 -17.11 -6.18 9.52
N ASN A 584 -17.48 -5.23 8.65
CA ASN A 584 -17.86 -5.52 7.26
C ASN A 584 -16.66 -5.39 6.32
N PHE A 585 -16.48 -6.37 5.43
CA PHE A 585 -15.51 -6.27 4.33
C PHE A 585 -16.18 -5.81 3.03
N ILE A 586 -17.26 -6.47 2.61
CA ILE A 586 -18.09 -6.09 1.45
C ILE A 586 -19.56 -6.24 1.89
N PHE A 587 -20.27 -5.13 2.06
CA PHE A 587 -21.63 -5.15 2.63
C PHE A 587 -22.45 -3.88 2.30
N ASP A 588 -23.73 -4.05 1.97
CA ASP A 588 -24.68 -2.96 1.69
C ASP A 588 -25.38 -2.40 2.95
N LYS A 589 -24.61 -1.92 3.94
CA LYS A 589 -25.21 -1.15 5.05
C LYS A 589 -24.37 0.07 5.39
N SER A 590 -24.64 1.17 4.68
CA SER A 590 -23.96 2.46 4.82
C SER A 590 -24.55 3.39 5.89
N LEU A 591 -25.28 2.85 6.87
CA LEU A 591 -26.05 3.66 7.83
C LEU A 591 -25.18 4.43 8.84
N SER A 592 -23.90 4.08 9.02
CA SER A 592 -22.93 4.80 9.85
C SER A 592 -21.48 4.58 9.39
N ARG A 593 -20.56 5.49 9.75
CA ARG A 593 -19.10 5.31 9.51
C ARG A 593 -18.58 4.00 10.09
N ASP A 594 -19.04 3.64 11.28
CA ASP A 594 -18.61 2.42 11.98
C ASP A 594 -19.03 1.14 11.25
N ALA A 595 -20.18 1.17 10.55
CA ALA A 595 -20.67 0.05 9.73
C ALA A 595 -19.99 -0.04 8.34
N THR A 596 -19.31 1.02 7.91
CA THR A 596 -18.51 1.06 6.66
C THR A 596 -17.04 0.71 6.86
N SER A 597 -16.61 0.56 8.11
CA SER A 597 -15.26 0.11 8.49
C SER A 597 -15.25 -1.37 8.88
N GLY A 598 -14.23 -2.07 8.43
CA GLY A 598 -13.85 -3.41 8.88
C GLY A 598 -12.36 -3.45 9.19
N ASP A 599 -11.91 -4.59 9.69
CA ASP A 599 -10.50 -4.89 9.89
C ASP A 599 -10.09 -6.09 9.05
N MET A 600 -8.84 -6.07 8.62
CA MET A 600 -8.14 -7.18 8.01
C MET A 600 -7.00 -7.58 8.93
N LEU A 601 -7.00 -8.84 9.32
CA LEU A 601 -6.04 -9.40 10.26
C LEU A 601 -5.16 -10.43 9.55
N GLU A 602 -3.89 -10.11 9.39
CA GLU A 602 -2.88 -11.05 8.91
C GLU A 602 -2.17 -11.71 10.10
N VAL A 603 -2.00 -13.03 10.04
CA VAL A 603 -1.34 -13.83 11.06
C VAL A 603 -0.34 -14.77 10.41
N ILE A 604 0.92 -14.70 10.82
CA ILE A 604 1.96 -15.62 10.37
C ILE A 604 2.17 -16.68 11.45
N LEU A 605 2.07 -17.95 11.07
CA LEU A 605 2.23 -19.10 11.96
C LEU A 605 3.46 -19.92 11.57
N ASP A 606 4.18 -20.45 12.55
CA ASP A 606 5.01 -21.64 12.33
C ASP A 606 4.24 -22.91 12.78
N LYS A 607 4.93 -24.03 13.00
CA LYS A 607 4.27 -25.26 13.45
C LYS A 607 3.82 -25.23 14.93
N ALA A 608 4.38 -24.34 15.75
CA ALA A 608 4.25 -24.29 17.20
C ALA A 608 3.43 -23.09 17.69
N ASP A 609 3.59 -21.91 17.09
CA ASP A 609 3.02 -20.66 17.58
C ASP A 609 2.70 -19.64 16.45
N ILE A 610 2.09 -18.52 16.86
CA ILE A 610 1.94 -17.28 16.09
C ILE A 610 3.25 -16.52 16.16
N LEU A 611 3.83 -16.23 15.01
CA LEU A 611 5.06 -15.44 14.86
C LEU A 611 4.76 -13.95 14.76
N GLU A 612 3.75 -13.58 13.99
CA GLU A 612 3.44 -12.19 13.65
C GLU A 612 1.94 -11.98 13.52
N ILE A 613 1.49 -10.76 13.85
CA ILE A 613 0.12 -10.31 13.71
C ILE A 613 0.15 -8.89 13.15
N ASN A 614 -0.48 -8.69 11.99
CA ASN A 614 -0.62 -7.39 11.36
C ASN A 614 -2.11 -7.03 11.26
N GLU A 615 -2.50 -5.95 11.92
CA GLU A 615 -3.85 -5.41 11.94
C GLU A 615 -3.94 -4.25 10.95
N ASN A 616 -4.83 -4.34 9.97
CA ASN A 616 -5.02 -3.30 8.98
C ASN A 616 -6.48 -2.90 8.91
N GLN A 617 -6.77 -1.62 9.08
CA GLN A 617 -8.13 -1.13 8.94
C GLN A 617 -8.53 -1.07 7.47
N VAL A 618 -9.76 -1.50 7.18
CA VAL A 618 -10.37 -1.50 5.85
C VAL A 618 -11.62 -0.61 5.88
N VAL A 619 -11.81 0.20 4.85
CA VAL A 619 -13.05 0.97 4.65
C VAL A 619 -13.60 0.68 3.28
N GLN A 620 -14.93 0.59 3.18
CA GLN A 620 -15.61 0.48 1.90
C GLN A 620 -15.82 1.87 1.28
N ASN A 621 -15.57 2.00 -0.03
CA ASN A 621 -15.92 3.20 -0.77
C ASN A 621 -17.44 3.25 -1.07
N ALA A 622 -17.90 4.30 -1.76
CA ALA A 622 -19.32 4.45 -2.13
C ALA A 622 -19.86 3.36 -3.08
N TYR A 623 -18.99 2.51 -3.62
CA TYR A 623 -19.30 1.37 -4.48
C TYR A 623 -19.16 0.02 -3.77
N PHE A 624 -19.03 0.03 -2.44
CA PHE A 624 -18.85 -1.18 -1.61
C PHE A 624 -17.54 -1.92 -1.90
N GLN A 625 -16.51 -1.22 -2.41
CA GLN A 625 -15.18 -1.80 -2.62
C GLN A 625 -14.30 -1.50 -1.39
N PRO A 626 -13.76 -2.51 -0.71
CA PRO A 626 -12.87 -2.34 0.43
C PRO A 626 -11.52 -1.80 -0.03
N HIS A 627 -10.91 -0.94 0.78
CA HIS A 627 -9.54 -0.46 0.62
C HIS A 627 -8.91 -0.18 1.99
N LEU A 628 -7.58 -0.24 2.08
CA LEU A 628 -6.86 0.00 3.34
C LEU A 628 -6.91 1.48 3.73
N VAL A 629 -7.10 1.75 5.02
CA VAL A 629 -7.00 3.09 5.61
C VAL A 629 -5.52 3.38 5.89
N GLU A 630 -5.00 4.48 5.37
CA GLU A 630 -3.66 4.93 5.77
C GLU A 630 -3.70 5.48 7.20
N GLU A 631 -2.78 5.01 8.06
CA GLU A 631 -2.54 5.69 9.34
C GLU A 631 -2.05 7.12 9.07
N SER A 632 -2.89 8.11 9.36
CA SER A 632 -2.44 9.49 9.50
C SER A 632 -1.48 9.56 10.69
N GLY A 633 -0.18 9.66 10.42
CA GLY A 633 0.87 9.77 11.43
C GLY A 633 0.52 10.80 12.52
N LYS A 634 0.61 10.36 13.77
CA LYS A 634 0.59 11.23 14.96
C LYS A 634 1.90 11.98 15.14
#